data_AF-A0A7J6W5K9-F1
#
_entry.id   AF-A0A7J6W5K9-F1
#
_cell.length_a   1.000
_cell.length_b   1.000
_cell.length_c   1.000
_cell.angle_alpha   90.00
_cell.angle_beta   90.00
_cell.angle_gamma   90.00
#
_symmetry.space_group_name_H-M   'P 1'
#
loop_
_entity.id
_entity.type
_entity.pdbx_description
1 polymer ?
#
loop_
_entity_poly.entity_id
_entity_poly.type
_entity_poly.pdbx_seq_one_letter_code
_entity_poly.pdbx_strand_id
1 'polypeptide(L)'
;MTTKPISPSVTVTLFIVITVIFSSSSSSVHGLGSASTIAISYGNGTVCGIISGETNQRIECYRNGETRNIAIEPNISFESISGGRNFFCGLRSGGISFLCWNSDLFQQKRIYFNESVALKDLNVGDDQVCAIENGTSIVRCWWRGSNQQNQYLSPSNEEQFQSITSGRGFSCGILMSNGTVRCWGVNSNIEIANQFGNFSMSSLVAGDSHVCGLNATGFLCCRGNNSQGQLNVPLNSGPFEFSELALGVSHSCAIRRTNGSVVCWGAEEFSSNELESLSFESIVAGLNFTCGLTTRNLSIVCWGPGWSMNTTAAGMDLPLPKIIPGPCTRASCSCGIYPDSETFCSGSGNICRRTCQVGSTTPPPPPLALPSPPPVAPPPPPRSSWIARNRGLLVFAIVGSVGIFSGLVTIIYCIWTGICCWSHKKIHNSVQPTITGGGNGNGSQMTSGPFTPPFSRSSTIRRQSSRAMRRQRSGTSSKHADRAEEFTLSELAAATDNFSLVNKIGAGSFGTVYKGKLPDGREVAIKRGETGPRTKKFQEKESAFQSELAFLSRLHHKHLVGLVGFCEEKDERLLVYEYMKNGAIYDHIHSKSNVDKDSSVLNSWKMRIKRAIFRNEEDEGSPVSVVDFAVPKIMAGELDKILDARVGQPGINEAEAVELVAYTALHCVHMEGKERPSMIDIVANLESALAICDESHGSISSATFSIRSE
;
A
#
# COMPACT_ATOMS: atom_id res chain seq x y z
N MET A 1 -70.44 35.54 -28.48
CA MET A 1 -70.78 35.46 -29.92
C MET A 1 -69.64 34.77 -30.66
N THR A 2 -69.90 34.23 -31.85
CA THR A 2 -68.98 33.34 -32.60
C THR A 2 -68.34 33.99 -33.82
N THR A 3 -67.01 33.98 -33.90
CA THR A 3 -66.19 33.98 -35.14
C THR A 3 -64.79 33.47 -34.75
N LYS A 4 -64.42 32.21 -35.02
CA LYS A 4 -63.91 31.60 -36.28
C LYS A 4 -62.42 31.87 -36.56
N PRO A 5 -61.69 30.91 -37.18
CA PRO A 5 -60.24 30.76 -36.97
C PRO A 5 -59.38 31.02 -38.22
N ILE A 6 -58.08 31.25 -38.02
CA ILE A 6 -57.03 31.10 -39.05
C ILE A 6 -55.80 30.41 -38.44
N SER A 7 -55.38 29.32 -39.08
CA SER A 7 -54.02 28.76 -39.06
C SER A 7 -53.50 28.82 -40.53
N PRO A 8 -52.24 28.47 -40.87
CA PRO A 8 -51.16 27.91 -40.04
C PRO A 8 -49.77 28.55 -40.24
N SER A 9 -48.80 28.15 -39.42
CA SER A 9 -47.50 27.62 -39.89
C SER A 9 -46.69 27.11 -38.71
N VAL A 10 -46.17 25.88 -38.80
CA VAL A 10 -45.43 25.22 -37.70
C VAL A 10 -43.98 25.08 -38.09
N THR A 11 -43.17 26.10 -37.77
CA THR A 11 -41.70 26.02 -37.79
C THR A 11 -41.21 25.61 -36.40
N VAL A 12 -41.11 24.30 -36.16
CA VAL A 12 -40.40 23.77 -34.99
C VAL A 12 -38.90 23.96 -35.19
N THR A 13 -38.41 25.15 -34.87
CA THR A 13 -36.98 25.38 -34.67
C THR A 13 -36.60 24.73 -33.34
N LEU A 14 -36.01 23.53 -33.42
CA LEU A 14 -35.65 22.73 -32.25
C LEU A 14 -34.53 23.40 -31.45
N PHE A 15 -34.88 24.31 -30.54
CA PHE A 15 -33.98 24.76 -29.49
C PHE A 15 -33.69 23.58 -28.55
N ILE A 16 -32.59 22.89 -28.82
CA ILE A 16 -31.99 21.97 -27.87
C ILE A 16 -31.48 22.84 -26.71
N VAL A 17 -32.31 23.01 -25.70
CA VAL A 17 -31.87 23.47 -24.39
C VAL A 17 -30.97 22.36 -23.85
N ILE A 18 -29.66 22.50 -24.09
CA ILE A 18 -28.66 21.78 -23.32
C ILE A 18 -28.76 22.33 -21.91
N THR A 19 -29.63 21.72 -21.09
CA THR A 19 -29.47 21.73 -19.66
C THR A 19 -28.11 21.12 -19.38
N VAL A 20 -27.09 21.97 -19.27
CA VAL A 20 -25.87 21.64 -18.56
C VAL A 20 -26.32 21.44 -17.12
N ILE A 21 -26.72 20.20 -16.83
CA ILE A 21 -26.73 19.67 -15.49
C ILE A 21 -25.27 19.81 -15.05
N PHE A 22 -24.97 20.89 -14.34
CA PHE A 22 -23.87 20.93 -13.41
C PHE A 22 -24.18 19.88 -12.34
N SER A 23 -23.98 18.62 -12.71
CA SER A 23 -23.66 17.56 -11.78
C SER A 23 -22.39 18.06 -11.10
N SER A 24 -22.57 18.66 -9.92
CA SER A 24 -21.51 19.13 -9.06
C SER A 24 -20.50 17.99 -8.97
N SER A 25 -19.35 18.17 -9.62
CA SER A 25 -18.31 17.16 -9.70
C SER A 25 -17.80 16.97 -8.28
N SER A 26 -18.32 15.95 -7.60
CA SER A 26 -18.13 15.72 -6.18
C SER A 26 -16.64 15.74 -5.89
N SER A 27 -16.17 16.84 -5.31
CA SER A 27 -14.77 17.03 -4.95
C SER A 27 -14.45 16.02 -3.87
N SER A 28 -13.93 14.87 -4.29
CA SER A 28 -13.48 13.82 -3.38
C SER A 28 -12.30 14.39 -2.62
N VAL A 29 -12.50 14.68 -1.33
CA VAL A 29 -11.52 15.37 -0.48
C VAL A 29 -10.70 14.37 0.34
N HIS A 30 -9.37 14.58 0.38
CA HIS A 30 -8.37 13.70 1.00
C HIS A 30 -7.23 14.51 1.68
N GLY A 31 -6.65 14.03 2.79
CA GLY A 31 -5.73 14.77 3.69
C GLY A 31 -4.87 13.81 4.51
N LEU A 32 -3.85 14.24 5.28
CA LEU A 32 -2.76 13.30 5.63
C LEU A 32 -2.03 13.51 6.96
N GLY A 33 -1.49 12.41 7.49
CA GLY A 33 -0.87 12.32 8.80
C GLY A 33 0.65 12.14 8.78
N SER A 34 1.32 12.94 9.62
CA SER A 34 2.64 12.62 10.19
C SER A 34 2.48 12.01 11.59
N ALA A 35 3.48 11.29 12.11
CA ALA A 35 3.47 10.81 13.50
C ALA A 35 3.60 11.99 14.50
N SER A 36 2.64 12.15 15.40
CA SER A 36 2.48 13.38 16.19
C SER A 36 1.80 13.12 17.55
N THR A 37 1.70 14.12 18.42
CA THR A 37 0.85 14.07 19.63
C THR A 37 -0.56 14.66 19.40
N ILE A 38 -0.76 15.27 18.23
CA ILE A 38 -2.06 15.71 17.68
C ILE A 38 -2.29 15.05 16.31
N ALA A 39 -3.51 14.62 16.02
CA ALA A 39 -3.88 14.00 14.74
C ALA A 39 -5.23 14.51 14.23
N ILE A 40 -5.42 14.51 12.91
CA ILE A 40 -6.68 14.87 12.27
C ILE A 40 -7.20 13.66 11.48
N SER A 41 -8.37 13.13 11.85
CA SER A 41 -9.15 12.30 10.93
C SER A 41 -9.99 13.22 10.06
N TYR A 42 -9.49 13.46 8.85
CA TYR A 42 -9.87 14.63 8.09
C TYR A 42 -11.26 14.51 7.45
N GLY A 43 -11.75 13.29 7.18
CA GLY A 43 -12.96 13.03 6.39
C GLY A 43 -14.26 13.38 7.10
N ASN A 44 -14.23 13.49 8.44
CA ASN A 44 -15.34 13.94 9.27
C ASN A 44 -14.95 15.07 10.24
N GLY A 45 -13.80 15.71 10.03
CA GLY A 45 -13.35 16.85 10.84
C GLY A 45 -13.06 16.51 12.31
N THR A 46 -12.65 15.27 12.63
CA THR A 46 -12.28 14.88 13.99
C THR A 46 -10.81 15.18 14.26
N VAL A 47 -10.53 15.90 15.34
CA VAL A 47 -9.19 16.29 15.79
C VAL A 47 -8.93 15.64 17.14
N CYS A 48 -7.83 14.90 17.27
CA CYS A 48 -7.48 14.13 18.46
C CYS A 48 -6.13 14.56 19.04
N GLY A 49 -5.95 14.42 20.34
CA GLY A 49 -4.70 14.72 21.04
C GLY A 49 -4.44 13.77 22.21
N ILE A 50 -3.16 13.58 22.55
CA ILE A 50 -2.72 12.80 23.72
C ILE A 50 -2.69 13.70 24.97
N ILE A 51 -3.46 13.35 26.00
CA ILE A 51 -3.63 14.19 27.20
C ILE A 51 -2.34 14.28 28.02
N SER A 52 -1.98 15.50 28.40
CA SER A 52 -0.83 15.84 29.22
C SER A 52 -1.14 15.78 30.72
N GLY A 53 -0.18 15.32 31.52
CA GLY A 53 -0.25 15.37 32.99
C GLY A 53 -0.98 14.20 33.66
N GLU A 54 -1.48 13.24 32.89
CA GLU A 54 -2.06 11.99 33.39
C GLU A 54 -1.16 10.78 33.14
N THR A 55 -1.09 9.85 34.12
CA THR A 55 -0.33 8.59 34.01
C THR A 55 -0.72 7.75 32.80
N ASN A 56 -1.99 7.80 32.43
CA ASN A 56 -2.58 6.97 31.40
C ASN A 56 -2.54 7.59 30.01
N GLN A 57 -1.97 8.80 29.83
CA GLN A 57 -1.72 9.49 28.54
C GLN A 57 -2.70 9.11 27.41
N ARG A 58 -4.01 9.20 27.69
CA ARG A 58 -5.05 8.72 26.79
C ARG A 58 -5.24 9.65 25.61
N ILE A 59 -5.96 9.18 24.60
CA ILE A 59 -6.41 9.99 23.48
C ILE A 59 -7.79 10.56 23.81
N GLU A 60 -7.97 11.85 23.59
CA GLU A 60 -9.29 12.47 23.47
C GLU A 60 -9.44 13.15 22.12
N CYS A 61 -10.65 13.11 21.57
CA CYS A 61 -10.99 13.66 20.27
C CYS A 61 -12.11 14.70 20.38
N TYR A 62 -12.13 15.64 19.45
CA TYR A 62 -13.19 16.62 19.26
C TYR A 62 -13.59 16.63 17.79
N ARG A 63 -14.88 16.51 17.49
CA ARG A 63 -15.40 16.55 16.12
C ARG A 63 -15.94 17.95 15.81
N ASN A 64 -15.54 18.51 14.66
CA ASN A 64 -16.00 19.83 14.24
C ASN A 64 -17.53 19.94 14.26
N GLY A 65 -18.05 20.96 14.94
CA GLY A 65 -19.49 21.21 15.10
C GLY A 65 -20.14 20.55 16.32
N GLU A 66 -19.46 19.63 17.02
CA GLU A 66 -19.95 19.08 18.29
C GLU A 66 -19.62 20.01 19.48
N THR A 67 -20.23 19.76 20.65
CA THR A 67 -20.07 20.59 21.86
C THR A 67 -19.34 19.89 23.01
N ARG A 68 -18.80 18.69 22.77
CA ARG A 68 -18.09 17.88 23.78
C ARG A 68 -16.85 17.22 23.18
N ASN A 69 -15.86 16.99 24.03
CA ASN A 69 -14.78 16.05 23.79
C ASN A 69 -15.29 14.60 23.93
N ILE A 70 -14.60 13.68 23.25
CA ILE A 70 -14.88 12.25 23.17
C ILE A 70 -13.62 11.54 23.68
N ALA A 71 -13.72 10.90 24.85
CA ALA A 71 -12.65 10.06 25.38
C ALA A 71 -12.59 8.74 24.61
N ILE A 72 -11.38 8.30 24.27
CA ILE A 72 -11.16 7.10 23.46
C ILE A 72 -10.71 5.94 24.34
N GLU A 73 -11.45 4.84 24.31
CA GLU A 73 -11.00 3.57 24.91
C GLU A 73 -10.02 2.84 23.98
N PRO A 74 -8.99 2.17 24.52
CA PRO A 74 -8.76 1.92 25.94
C PRO A 74 -8.00 3.08 26.61
N ASN A 75 -8.33 3.40 27.86
CA ASN A 75 -7.64 4.40 28.69
C ASN A 75 -6.22 3.96 29.12
N ILE A 76 -5.32 3.85 28.13
CA ILE A 76 -3.90 3.44 28.24
C ILE A 76 -2.98 4.46 27.57
N SER A 77 -1.71 4.48 27.97
CA SER A 77 -0.73 5.47 27.53
C SER A 77 -0.31 5.30 26.06
N PHE A 78 -0.35 6.39 25.30
CA PHE A 78 0.09 6.47 23.90
C PHE A 78 1.34 7.36 23.74
N GLU A 79 2.18 7.03 22.75
CA GLU A 79 3.41 7.75 22.41
C GLU A 79 3.22 8.71 21.24
N SER A 80 2.46 8.28 20.24
CA SER A 80 2.12 9.06 19.05
C SER A 80 0.81 8.60 18.44
N ILE A 81 0.13 9.54 17.79
CA ILE A 81 -1.08 9.33 16.98
C ILE A 81 -0.85 9.89 15.57
N SER A 82 -1.56 9.33 14.60
CA SER A 82 -1.60 9.82 13.23
C SER A 82 -2.96 9.54 12.61
N GLY A 83 -3.43 10.45 11.77
CA GLY A 83 -4.80 10.47 11.25
C GLY A 83 -4.85 10.25 9.74
N GLY A 84 -5.85 9.48 9.31
CA GLY A 84 -6.20 9.24 7.91
C GLY A 84 -7.62 9.71 7.62
N ARG A 85 -8.29 9.05 6.67
CA ARG A 85 -9.59 9.49 6.15
C ARG A 85 -10.70 9.51 7.18
N ASN A 86 -11.26 8.34 7.45
CA ASN A 86 -12.30 8.12 8.44
C ASN A 86 -11.77 7.24 9.58
N PHE A 87 -10.48 7.36 9.90
CA PHE A 87 -9.83 6.68 11.01
C PHE A 87 -8.56 7.41 11.44
N PHE A 88 -8.12 7.12 12.66
CA PHE A 88 -6.79 7.44 13.15
C PHE A 88 -6.22 6.22 13.87
N CYS A 89 -4.91 6.20 14.08
CA CYS A 89 -4.20 5.16 14.80
C CYS A 89 -3.28 5.76 15.88
N GLY A 90 -3.06 5.00 16.95
CA GLY A 90 -2.25 5.38 18.10
C GLY A 90 -1.27 4.28 18.48
N LEU A 91 0.02 4.63 18.50
CA LEU A 91 1.12 3.79 18.96
C LEU A 91 1.17 3.86 20.49
N ARG A 92 1.06 2.72 21.16
CA ARG A 92 1.14 2.63 22.62
C ARG A 92 2.55 3.00 23.10
N SER A 93 2.67 3.63 24.26
CA SER A 93 3.96 3.93 24.91
C SER A 93 4.87 2.68 24.96
N GLY A 94 6.07 2.79 24.39
CA GLY A 94 7.02 1.67 24.28
C GLY A 94 6.89 0.84 22.99
N GLY A 95 6.01 1.22 22.06
CA GLY A 95 6.02 0.77 20.66
C GLY A 95 5.54 -0.67 20.38
N ILE A 96 5.34 -1.51 21.39
CA ILE A 96 4.97 -2.94 21.24
C ILE A 96 3.60 -3.20 20.60
N SER A 97 2.74 -2.18 20.49
CA SER A 97 1.42 -2.31 19.88
C SER A 97 0.87 -0.98 19.36
N PHE A 98 0.04 -1.06 18.31
CA PHE A 98 -0.81 0.07 17.92
C PHE A 98 -2.25 -0.36 17.65
N LEU A 99 -3.14 0.58 17.91
CA LEU A 99 -4.58 0.45 17.71
C LEU A 99 -5.05 1.51 16.71
N CYS A 100 -6.15 1.23 16.03
CA CYS A 100 -6.83 2.17 15.14
C CYS A 100 -8.32 2.21 15.46
N TRP A 101 -8.96 3.36 15.24
CA TRP A 101 -10.38 3.57 15.51
C TRP A 101 -11.06 4.17 14.29
N ASN A 102 -12.23 3.64 13.90
CA ASN A 102 -13.04 4.27 12.86
C ASN A 102 -13.65 5.57 13.41
N SER A 103 -13.33 6.73 12.84
CA SER A 103 -13.59 8.05 13.43
C SER A 103 -15.07 8.44 13.54
N ASP A 104 -15.99 7.65 12.99
CA ASP A 104 -17.43 7.88 13.07
C ASP A 104 -18.03 7.26 14.35
N LEU A 105 -17.63 6.02 14.65
CA LEU A 105 -18.17 5.18 15.74
C LEU A 105 -17.16 4.89 16.86
N PHE A 106 -15.90 5.32 16.68
CA PHE A 106 -14.75 5.01 17.54
C PHE A 106 -14.56 3.52 17.87
N GLN A 107 -14.98 2.63 16.96
CA GLN A 107 -14.77 1.20 17.11
C GLN A 107 -13.27 0.87 17.03
N GLN A 108 -12.73 0.39 18.15
CA GLN A 108 -11.33 0.00 18.33
C GLN A 108 -11.00 -1.28 17.54
N LYS A 109 -9.87 -1.27 16.81
CA LYS A 109 -9.22 -2.47 16.30
C LYS A 109 -7.72 -2.43 16.59
N ARG A 110 -7.20 -3.46 17.25
CA ARG A 110 -5.75 -3.70 17.38
C ARG A 110 -5.23 -4.20 16.02
N ILE A 111 -4.21 -3.56 15.47
CA ILE A 111 -3.63 -3.92 14.16
C ILE A 111 -2.26 -4.57 14.32
N TYR A 112 -1.52 -4.20 15.37
CA TYR A 112 -0.21 -4.77 15.69
C TYR A 112 -0.05 -5.01 17.19
N PHE A 113 0.58 -6.13 17.52
CA PHE A 113 1.11 -6.45 18.85
C PHE A 113 2.29 -7.40 18.69
N ASN A 114 3.44 -7.05 19.27
CA ASN A 114 4.62 -7.89 19.35
C ASN A 114 5.48 -7.42 20.52
N GLU A 115 5.73 -8.29 21.50
CA GLU A 115 6.50 -7.92 22.71
C GLU A 115 8.00 -7.79 22.45
N SER A 116 8.52 -8.47 21.42
CA SER A 116 9.95 -8.46 21.04
C SER A 116 10.30 -7.35 20.04
N VAL A 117 9.35 -6.88 19.25
CA VAL A 117 9.57 -5.91 18.16
C VAL A 117 8.70 -4.67 18.38
N ALA A 118 9.26 -3.68 19.07
CA ALA A 118 8.67 -2.36 19.20
C ALA A 118 8.73 -1.59 17.86
N LEU A 119 7.70 -0.78 17.60
CA LEU A 119 7.62 0.16 16.48
C LEU A 119 7.86 1.60 16.95
N LYS A 120 8.15 2.49 16.00
CA LYS A 120 8.24 3.96 16.12
C LYS A 120 7.66 4.60 14.84
N ASP A 121 7.42 5.91 14.88
CA ASP A 121 7.06 6.71 13.68
C ASP A 121 5.82 6.17 12.93
N LEU A 122 4.69 6.07 13.63
CA LEU A 122 3.41 5.56 13.09
C LEU A 122 2.72 6.62 12.23
N ASN A 123 2.65 6.38 10.91
CA ASN A 123 2.16 7.31 9.90
C ASN A 123 0.95 6.74 9.13
N VAL A 124 -0.18 7.42 9.20
CA VAL A 124 -1.46 6.99 8.62
C VAL A 124 -1.80 7.82 7.38
N GLY A 125 -2.20 7.14 6.30
CA GLY A 125 -2.75 7.75 5.10
C GLY A 125 -4.22 7.35 4.89
N ASP A 126 -4.66 7.37 3.64
CA ASP A 126 -6.06 7.11 3.25
C ASP A 126 -6.54 5.70 3.59
N ASP A 127 -5.79 4.70 3.12
CA ASP A 127 -6.11 3.26 3.25
C ASP A 127 -4.92 2.45 3.79
N GLN A 128 -3.77 3.10 4.02
CA GLN A 128 -2.55 2.47 4.49
C GLN A 128 -2.02 3.08 5.79
N VAL A 129 -1.46 2.23 6.64
CA VAL A 129 -0.77 2.60 7.88
C VAL A 129 0.65 2.07 7.77
N CYS A 130 1.66 2.87 8.09
CA CYS A 130 3.05 2.44 8.11
C CYS A 130 3.74 2.83 9.41
N ALA A 131 4.73 2.06 9.84
CA ALA A 131 5.57 2.33 11.00
C ALA A 131 6.98 1.77 10.77
N ILE A 132 7.96 2.29 11.51
CA ILE A 132 9.35 1.82 11.45
C ILE A 132 9.61 0.88 12.63
N GLU A 133 10.26 -0.26 12.39
CA GLU A 133 10.77 -1.11 13.45
C GLU A 133 11.87 -0.39 14.27
N ASN A 134 11.77 -0.45 15.59
CA ASN A 134 12.80 0.06 16.47
C ASN A 134 14.01 -0.91 16.47
N GLY A 135 15.23 -0.37 16.35
CA GLY A 135 16.45 -1.15 16.14
C GLY A 135 16.79 -1.38 14.67
N THR A 136 16.03 -2.22 13.94
CA THR A 136 16.32 -2.56 12.53
C THR A 136 16.13 -1.39 11.57
N SER A 137 15.22 -0.46 11.91
CA SER A 137 14.78 0.66 11.06
C SER A 137 14.17 0.25 9.71
N ILE A 138 13.64 -0.97 9.62
CA ILE A 138 12.84 -1.47 8.49
C ILE A 138 11.41 -0.93 8.60
N VAL A 139 10.78 -0.59 7.46
CA VAL A 139 9.38 -0.14 7.43
C VAL A 139 8.43 -1.32 7.32
N ARG A 140 7.44 -1.39 8.22
CA ARG A 140 6.26 -2.24 8.08
C ARG A 140 5.05 -1.38 7.71
N CYS A 141 4.15 -1.94 6.92
CA CYS A 141 2.90 -1.31 6.53
C CYS A 141 1.72 -2.30 6.57
N TRP A 142 0.52 -1.77 6.73
CA TRP A 142 -0.76 -2.48 6.83
C TRP A 142 -1.81 -1.73 5.99
N TRP A 143 -2.78 -2.43 5.41
CA TRP A 143 -3.74 -1.86 4.46
C TRP A 143 -5.20 -2.18 4.82
N ARG A 144 -6.10 -1.25 4.46
CA ARG A 144 -7.54 -1.26 4.72
C ARG A 144 -8.30 -1.51 3.41
N GLY A 145 -8.58 -2.78 3.09
CA GLY A 145 -9.39 -3.15 1.92
C GLY A 145 -8.86 -4.41 1.22
N SER A 146 -9.75 -5.21 0.65
CA SER A 146 -9.46 -6.57 0.17
C SER A 146 -8.87 -6.66 -1.24
N ASN A 147 -9.06 -5.65 -2.10
CA ASN A 147 -9.00 -5.86 -3.56
C ASN A 147 -7.69 -5.41 -4.27
N GLN A 148 -6.63 -5.02 -3.55
CA GLN A 148 -5.43 -4.39 -4.17
C GLN A 148 -4.05 -4.82 -3.62
N GLN A 149 -3.89 -6.01 -3.02
CA GLN A 149 -2.56 -6.47 -2.57
C GLN A 149 -1.48 -6.47 -3.67
N ASN A 150 -1.84 -6.67 -4.94
CA ASN A 150 -0.92 -6.61 -6.08
C ASN A 150 -0.50 -5.18 -6.53
N GLN A 151 -0.89 -4.13 -5.81
CA GLN A 151 -0.68 -2.74 -6.25
C GLN A 151 0.12 -1.86 -5.28
N TYR A 152 0.29 -2.28 -4.02
CA TYR A 152 1.13 -1.60 -3.03
C TYR A 152 2.44 -2.35 -2.83
N LEU A 153 3.48 -1.95 -3.58
CA LEU A 153 4.84 -2.42 -3.32
C LEU A 153 5.34 -1.83 -2.00
N SER A 154 5.52 -2.66 -0.98
CA SER A 154 6.33 -2.30 0.20
C SER A 154 7.78 -1.97 -0.22
N PRO A 155 8.51 -1.13 0.54
CA PRO A 155 9.98 -1.12 0.45
C PRO A 155 10.54 -2.50 0.78
N SER A 156 11.75 -2.81 0.32
CA SER A 156 12.36 -4.12 0.60
C SER A 156 12.91 -4.19 2.02
N ASN A 157 13.03 -5.39 2.58
CA ASN A 157 13.61 -5.62 3.92
C ASN A 157 15.11 -5.27 4.02
N GLU A 158 15.74 -4.85 2.92
CA GLU A 158 17.11 -4.34 2.86
C GLU A 158 17.18 -2.81 2.99
N GLU A 159 16.04 -2.11 2.88
CA GLU A 159 15.93 -0.65 2.87
C GLU A 159 15.61 -0.11 4.27
N GLN A 160 16.58 0.58 4.89
CA GLN A 160 16.46 1.18 6.22
C GLN A 160 16.10 2.67 6.15
N PHE A 161 15.13 3.10 6.96
CA PHE A 161 14.55 4.44 6.92
C PHE A 161 14.74 5.21 8.24
N GLN A 162 15.16 6.46 8.13
CA GLN A 162 15.32 7.38 9.26
C GLN A 162 13.96 7.84 9.81
N SER A 163 13.07 8.24 8.89
CA SER A 163 11.68 8.61 9.15
C SER A 163 10.82 8.33 7.91
N ILE A 164 9.51 8.24 8.10
CA ILE A 164 8.51 8.08 7.04
C ILE A 164 7.39 9.11 7.17
N THR A 165 6.57 9.24 6.12
CA THR A 165 5.35 10.04 6.11
C THR A 165 4.36 9.41 5.11
N SER A 166 3.07 9.45 5.41
CA SER A 166 2.04 8.80 4.59
C SER A 166 1.25 9.81 3.77
N GLY A 167 1.15 9.51 2.48
CA GLY A 167 0.42 10.18 1.42
C GLY A 167 -0.91 9.50 1.06
N ARG A 168 -1.60 10.01 0.04
CA ARG A 168 -2.87 9.42 -0.43
C ARG A 168 -2.60 8.16 -1.25
N GLY A 169 -2.73 6.97 -0.64
CA GLY A 169 -2.38 5.70 -1.27
C GLY A 169 -0.88 5.52 -1.54
N PHE A 170 -0.04 6.39 -0.98
CA PHE A 170 1.41 6.36 -1.08
C PHE A 170 2.06 6.62 0.27
N SER A 171 3.32 6.24 0.45
CA SER A 171 4.13 6.72 1.58
C SER A 171 5.54 7.02 1.09
N CYS A 172 6.24 7.91 1.77
CA CYS A 172 7.61 8.30 1.47
C CYS A 172 8.46 8.22 2.73
N GLY A 173 9.77 8.03 2.58
CA GLY A 173 10.71 8.04 3.69
C GLY A 173 12.12 8.47 3.28
N ILE A 174 12.91 8.80 4.30
CA ILE A 174 14.32 9.19 4.18
C ILE A 174 15.18 7.94 4.36
N LEU A 175 15.95 7.54 3.35
CA LEU A 175 16.86 6.39 3.45
C LEU A 175 18.05 6.70 4.36
N MET A 176 18.34 5.82 5.33
CA MET A 176 19.48 5.99 6.25
C MET A 176 20.85 5.98 5.56
N SER A 177 20.96 5.34 4.39
CA SER A 177 22.23 5.13 3.67
C SER A 177 22.80 6.41 3.03
N ASN A 178 21.95 7.37 2.66
CA ASN A 178 22.35 8.56 1.90
C ASN A 178 21.44 9.80 2.13
N GLY A 179 20.38 9.69 2.93
CA GLY A 179 19.39 10.74 3.18
C GLY A 179 18.43 11.02 2.02
N THR A 180 18.45 10.26 0.92
CA THR A 180 17.56 10.53 -0.23
C THR A 180 16.12 10.10 0.03
N VAL A 181 15.18 10.78 -0.62
CA VAL A 181 13.75 10.48 -0.54
C VAL A 181 13.40 9.27 -1.40
N ARG A 182 12.69 8.30 -0.82
CA ARG A 182 12.11 7.16 -1.54
C ARG A 182 10.63 7.02 -1.21
N CYS A 183 9.81 6.85 -2.24
CA CYS A 183 8.36 6.73 -2.14
C CYS A 183 7.85 5.43 -2.74
N TRP A 184 6.71 4.94 -2.24
CA TRP A 184 6.07 3.68 -2.62
C TRP A 184 4.54 3.78 -2.50
N GLY A 185 3.80 2.82 -3.10
CA GLY A 185 2.33 2.81 -3.19
C GLY A 185 1.80 2.95 -4.62
N VAL A 186 0.49 3.17 -4.78
CA VAL A 186 -0.20 3.16 -6.10
C VAL A 186 -0.07 4.48 -6.85
N ASN A 187 0.41 4.43 -8.10
CA ASN A 187 0.43 5.49 -9.14
C ASN A 187 1.05 6.86 -8.78
N SER A 188 1.84 7.43 -9.70
CA SER A 188 2.61 8.70 -9.56
C SER A 188 3.77 8.73 -8.54
N ASN A 189 3.90 7.75 -7.66
CA ASN A 189 4.91 7.77 -6.56
C ASN A 189 6.37 7.67 -7.04
N ILE A 190 6.58 7.10 -8.22
CA ILE A 190 7.88 7.13 -8.92
C ILE A 190 8.23 8.57 -9.34
N GLU A 191 7.25 9.39 -9.71
CA GLU A 191 7.47 10.76 -10.18
C GLU A 191 7.86 11.69 -9.04
N ILE A 192 7.16 11.64 -7.90
CA ILE A 192 7.51 12.47 -6.72
C ILE A 192 8.95 12.16 -6.26
N ALA A 193 9.32 10.88 -6.14
CA ALA A 193 10.68 10.47 -5.78
C ALA A 193 11.71 10.91 -6.83
N ASN A 194 11.44 10.72 -8.13
CA ASN A 194 12.34 11.15 -9.20
C ASN A 194 12.57 12.68 -9.21
N GLN A 195 11.60 13.49 -8.80
CA GLN A 195 11.77 14.94 -8.70
C GLN A 195 12.63 15.38 -7.48
N PHE A 196 12.78 14.54 -6.45
CA PHE A 196 13.80 14.72 -5.41
C PHE A 196 15.18 14.21 -5.86
N GLY A 197 15.24 13.13 -6.65
CA GLY A 197 16.49 12.58 -7.18
C GLY A 197 17.51 12.31 -6.07
N ASN A 198 18.69 12.92 -6.17
CA ASN A 198 19.78 12.75 -5.19
C ASN A 198 19.82 13.83 -4.09
N PHE A 199 18.77 14.65 -3.91
CA PHE A 199 18.72 15.60 -2.80
C PHE A 199 18.53 14.86 -1.46
N SER A 200 19.43 15.09 -0.50
CA SER A 200 19.31 14.56 0.86
C SER A 200 18.41 15.44 1.72
N MET A 201 17.50 14.81 2.44
CA MET A 201 16.50 15.45 3.30
C MET A 201 16.76 15.10 4.77
N SER A 202 16.32 15.98 5.68
CA SER A 202 16.37 15.77 7.13
C SER A 202 14.98 15.66 7.77
N SER A 203 13.94 16.13 7.08
CA SER A 203 12.53 15.90 7.40
C SER A 203 11.71 15.77 6.12
N LEU A 204 10.57 15.08 6.20
CA LEU A 204 9.56 14.98 5.14
C LEU A 204 8.17 15.00 5.78
N VAL A 205 7.21 15.61 5.09
CA VAL A 205 5.77 15.54 5.37
C VAL A 205 5.05 15.44 4.02
N ALA A 206 4.01 14.61 3.94
CA ALA A 206 3.16 14.46 2.75
C ALA A 206 1.84 15.27 2.86
N GLY A 207 1.43 15.85 1.73
CA GLY A 207 0.10 16.38 1.41
C GLY A 207 -0.52 15.56 0.26
N ASP A 208 -1.80 15.78 -0.07
CA ASP A 208 -2.65 14.86 -0.85
C ASP A 208 -1.93 14.25 -2.07
N SER A 209 -1.25 15.12 -2.82
CA SER A 209 -0.51 14.77 -4.04
C SER A 209 0.85 15.47 -4.11
N HIS A 210 1.41 15.88 -2.96
CA HIS A 210 2.71 16.54 -2.86
C HIS A 210 3.47 16.16 -1.58
N VAL A 211 4.79 16.37 -1.58
CA VAL A 211 5.66 16.12 -0.43
C VAL A 211 6.60 17.31 -0.26
N CYS A 212 6.72 17.82 0.96
CA CYS A 212 7.68 18.86 1.32
C CYS A 212 8.57 18.40 2.47
N GLY A 213 9.77 18.97 2.57
CA GLY A 213 10.70 18.66 3.64
C GLY A 213 11.76 19.73 3.81
N LEU A 214 12.53 19.64 4.90
CA LEU A 214 13.73 20.46 5.10
C LEU A 214 14.97 19.61 4.83
N ASN A 215 15.92 20.13 4.06
CA ASN A 215 17.23 19.49 3.86
C ASN A 215 18.20 19.84 5.00
N ALA A 216 19.38 19.21 5.02
CA ALA A 216 20.40 19.43 6.05
C ALA A 216 20.94 20.88 6.09
N THR A 217 20.79 21.67 5.02
CA THR A 217 21.11 23.09 4.97
C THR A 217 19.90 24.00 5.26
N GLY A 218 18.79 23.43 5.75
CA GLY A 218 17.62 24.17 6.22
C GLY A 218 16.72 24.73 5.13
N PHE A 219 16.98 24.45 3.85
CA PHE A 219 16.11 24.85 2.75
C PHE A 219 14.89 23.94 2.66
N LEU A 220 13.73 24.56 2.37
CA LEU A 220 12.47 23.88 2.16
C LEU A 220 12.34 23.42 0.71
N CYS A 221 12.16 22.11 0.51
CA CYS A 221 12.02 21.49 -0.80
C CYS A 221 10.66 20.79 -0.91
N CYS A 222 9.78 21.30 -1.78
CA CYS A 222 8.48 20.73 -2.13
C CYS A 222 8.51 20.09 -3.53
N ARG A 223 7.83 18.95 -3.74
CA ARG A 223 7.69 18.19 -5.00
C ARG A 223 6.31 17.56 -5.15
N GLY A 224 5.93 17.17 -6.37
CA GLY A 224 4.62 16.60 -6.70
C GLY A 224 3.68 17.61 -7.37
N ASN A 225 2.41 17.61 -7.00
CA ASN A 225 1.37 18.48 -7.55
C ASN A 225 1.56 19.95 -7.14
N ASN A 226 1.39 20.88 -8.09
CA ASN A 226 1.44 22.33 -7.85
C ASN A 226 0.23 23.08 -8.45
N SER A 227 -0.90 22.39 -8.67
CA SER A 227 -2.07 22.95 -9.35
C SER A 227 -2.70 24.18 -8.69
N GLN A 228 -2.40 24.42 -7.41
CA GLN A 228 -2.87 25.55 -6.60
C GLN A 228 -1.71 26.34 -5.98
N GLY A 229 -0.47 26.14 -6.45
CA GLY A 229 0.70 26.81 -5.90
C GLY A 229 1.19 26.24 -4.56
N GLN A 230 0.76 25.04 -4.14
CA GLN A 230 1.15 24.43 -2.85
C GLN A 230 2.67 24.14 -2.71
N LEU A 231 3.43 24.18 -3.81
CA LEU A 231 4.90 24.11 -3.81
C LEU A 231 5.58 25.49 -3.93
N ASN A 232 4.82 26.58 -4.13
CA ASN A 232 5.33 27.94 -4.32
C ASN A 232 5.69 28.57 -2.98
N VAL A 233 6.79 28.11 -2.38
CA VAL A 233 7.33 28.64 -1.12
C VAL A 233 7.54 30.16 -1.22
N PRO A 234 7.13 30.96 -0.21
CA PRO A 234 7.25 32.42 -0.26
C PRO A 234 8.67 32.92 -0.59
N LEU A 235 8.80 33.78 -1.61
CA LEU A 235 10.08 34.14 -2.25
C LEU A 235 11.18 34.71 -1.33
N ASN A 236 10.85 35.17 -0.13
CA ASN A 236 11.80 35.70 0.85
C ASN A 236 12.33 34.62 1.82
N SER A 237 11.90 33.36 1.71
CA SER A 237 12.19 32.35 2.73
C SER A 237 13.64 31.86 2.70
N GLY A 238 14.38 32.13 3.77
CA GLY A 238 15.78 31.74 3.91
C GLY A 238 15.97 30.32 4.43
N PRO A 239 17.20 29.77 4.32
CA PRO A 239 17.54 28.51 4.98
C PRO A 239 17.33 28.62 6.50
N PHE A 240 16.76 27.56 7.08
CA PHE A 240 16.42 27.46 8.50
C PHE A 240 15.33 28.43 9.02
N GLU A 241 14.61 29.18 8.16
CA GLU A 241 13.43 29.97 8.61
C GLU A 241 12.40 29.06 9.30
N PHE A 242 12.16 27.88 8.75
CA PHE A 242 11.12 26.96 9.23
C PHE A 242 11.66 25.87 10.15
N SER A 243 10.81 25.36 11.04
CA SER A 243 11.09 24.24 11.95
C SER A 243 10.21 23.01 11.68
N GLU A 244 8.95 23.21 11.29
CA GLU A 244 7.95 22.15 11.12
C GLU A 244 6.99 22.49 9.98
N LEU A 245 6.40 21.46 9.35
CA LEU A 245 5.57 21.56 8.15
C LEU A 245 4.25 20.78 8.33
N ALA A 246 3.16 21.26 7.73
CA ALA A 246 1.90 20.52 7.59
C ALA A 246 1.27 20.80 6.22
N LEU A 247 0.79 19.76 5.51
CA LEU A 247 0.35 19.84 4.12
C LEU A 247 -1.06 19.24 3.94
N GLY A 248 -1.96 19.96 3.28
CA GLY A 248 -3.32 19.48 2.96
C GLY A 248 -3.50 19.06 1.50
N VAL A 249 -4.67 19.36 0.92
CA VAL A 249 -4.95 19.13 -0.52
C VAL A 249 -4.19 20.12 -1.40
N SER A 250 -4.40 21.41 -1.11
CA SER A 250 -4.08 22.53 -1.99
C SER A 250 -3.28 23.63 -1.27
N HIS A 251 -2.89 23.37 -0.02
CA HIS A 251 -2.12 24.27 0.83
C HIS A 251 -0.97 23.55 1.55
N SER A 252 0.04 24.31 1.90
CA SER A 252 1.19 23.92 2.71
C SER A 252 1.39 25.00 3.77
N CYS A 253 1.61 24.60 5.03
CA CYS A 253 1.87 25.48 6.16
C CYS A 253 3.21 25.12 6.82
N ALA A 254 3.87 26.10 7.43
CA ALA A 254 5.12 25.92 8.15
C ALA A 254 5.23 26.81 9.39
N ILE A 255 5.83 26.29 10.48
CA ILE A 255 6.17 27.06 11.68
C ILE A 255 7.50 27.78 11.46
N ARG A 256 7.53 29.09 11.71
CA ARG A 256 8.75 29.92 11.76
C ARG A 256 9.53 29.68 13.04
N ARG A 257 10.81 29.32 12.90
CA ARG A 257 11.76 29.05 13.99
C ARG A 257 12.06 30.28 14.86
N THR A 258 11.86 31.48 14.35
CA THR A 258 12.20 32.75 15.02
C THR A 258 11.17 33.20 16.06
N ASN A 259 9.89 32.88 15.88
CA ASN A 259 8.79 33.35 16.74
C ASN A 259 7.65 32.33 16.94
N GLY A 260 7.72 31.14 16.33
CA GLY A 260 6.67 30.13 16.38
C GLY A 260 5.41 30.44 15.55
N SER A 261 5.36 31.56 14.83
CA SER A 261 4.21 31.90 13.97
C SER A 261 4.13 30.99 12.75
N VAL A 262 2.91 30.76 12.25
CA VAL A 262 2.68 29.91 11.07
C VAL A 262 2.56 30.76 9.81
N VAL A 263 3.15 30.28 8.71
CA VAL A 263 2.95 30.79 7.36
C VAL A 263 2.33 29.68 6.51
N CYS A 264 1.24 29.98 5.81
CA CYS A 264 0.61 29.06 4.85
C CYS A 264 0.65 29.64 3.43
N TRP A 265 0.78 28.78 2.42
CA TRP A 265 0.77 29.11 1.00
C TRP A 265 0.08 28.01 0.17
N GLY A 266 -0.30 28.32 -1.06
CA GLY A 266 -1.14 27.47 -1.91
C GLY A 266 -2.40 28.22 -2.32
N ALA A 267 -3.56 27.54 -2.24
CA ALA A 267 -4.86 28.14 -2.52
C ALA A 267 -5.09 29.45 -1.74
N GLU A 268 -5.66 30.45 -2.42
CA GLU A 268 -5.70 31.85 -1.96
C GLU A 268 -6.44 32.04 -0.62
N GLU A 269 -7.38 31.15 -0.29
CA GLU A 269 -8.20 31.17 0.92
C GLU A 269 -7.41 30.94 2.24
N PHE A 270 -6.11 30.61 2.19
CA PHE A 270 -5.28 30.35 3.38
C PHE A 270 -4.42 31.53 3.84
N SER A 271 -4.39 32.66 3.14
CA SER A 271 -3.58 33.84 3.49
C SER A 271 -4.20 34.63 4.67
N SER A 272 -4.09 34.08 5.88
CA SER A 272 -4.74 34.59 7.09
C SER A 272 -3.80 35.43 7.96
N ASN A 273 -3.93 36.76 7.88
CA ASN A 273 -3.24 37.71 8.77
C ASN A 273 -3.63 37.54 10.26
N GLU A 274 -4.72 36.82 10.55
CA GLU A 274 -5.28 36.62 11.88
C GLU A 274 -4.36 35.78 12.81
N LEU A 275 -3.46 34.98 12.22
CA LEU A 275 -2.54 34.10 12.95
C LEU A 275 -1.22 34.76 13.38
N GLU A 276 -0.94 36.00 12.96
CA GLU A 276 0.35 36.67 13.24
C GLU A 276 0.63 36.87 14.75
N SER A 277 -0.42 36.83 15.59
CA SER A 277 -0.32 36.96 17.04
C SER A 277 -0.18 35.62 17.80
N LEU A 278 -0.26 34.48 17.10
CA LEU A 278 -0.17 33.15 17.70
C LEU A 278 1.17 32.47 17.40
N SER A 279 1.59 31.60 18.32
CA SER A 279 2.77 30.76 18.15
C SER A 279 2.47 29.31 18.54
N PHE A 280 3.08 28.37 17.82
CA PHE A 280 2.76 26.95 17.88
C PHE A 280 3.99 26.08 18.15
N GLU A 281 3.81 25.00 18.92
CA GLU A 281 4.81 23.94 19.15
C GLU A 281 4.81 22.92 18.00
N SER A 282 3.63 22.61 17.45
CA SER A 282 3.42 21.65 16.36
C SER A 282 2.20 21.99 15.51
N ILE A 283 2.17 21.51 14.26
CA ILE A 283 1.04 21.69 13.33
C ILE A 283 0.72 20.41 12.55
N VAL A 284 -0.55 20.21 12.25
CA VAL A 284 -1.07 19.13 11.40
C VAL A 284 -2.17 19.66 10.48
N ALA A 285 -2.24 19.16 9.25
CA ALA A 285 -3.17 19.64 8.23
C ALA A 285 -4.24 18.59 7.95
N GLY A 286 -5.49 19.07 7.85
CA GLY A 286 -6.58 18.33 7.25
C GLY A 286 -6.68 18.62 5.75
N LEU A 287 -7.87 18.40 5.21
CA LEU A 287 -8.24 18.64 3.81
C LEU A 287 -7.89 20.07 3.34
N ASN A 288 -8.57 21.00 3.97
CA ASN A 288 -8.67 22.42 3.67
C ASN A 288 -8.76 23.23 4.99
N PHE A 289 -8.15 22.69 6.04
CA PHE A 289 -7.96 23.34 7.33
C PHE A 289 -6.65 22.84 7.93
N THR A 290 -6.11 23.58 8.89
CA THR A 290 -4.90 23.21 9.64
C THR A 290 -5.20 23.40 11.12
N CYS A 291 -4.64 22.54 11.97
CA CYS A 291 -4.68 22.68 13.42
C CYS A 291 -3.25 22.73 13.98
N GLY A 292 -3.07 23.41 15.10
CA GLY A 292 -1.77 23.51 15.77
C GLY A 292 -1.89 23.54 17.29
N LEU A 293 -0.86 23.02 17.96
CA LEU A 293 -0.70 23.05 19.41
C LEU A 293 -0.06 24.37 19.83
N THR A 294 -0.72 25.15 20.69
CA THR A 294 -0.24 26.49 21.10
C THR A 294 0.91 26.41 22.10
N THR A 295 1.94 27.26 21.95
CA THR A 295 3.03 27.38 22.94
C THR A 295 2.54 27.92 24.29
N ARG A 296 1.45 28.70 24.28
CA ARG A 296 0.94 29.47 25.42
C ARG A 296 0.27 28.60 26.48
N ASN A 297 -0.57 27.66 26.07
CA ASN A 297 -1.41 26.88 26.98
C ASN A 297 -1.52 25.40 26.63
N LEU A 298 -0.86 24.93 25.56
CA LEU A 298 -0.97 23.57 25.02
C LEU A 298 -2.42 23.19 24.65
N SER A 299 -3.17 24.18 24.16
CA SER A 299 -4.47 24.02 23.50
C SER A 299 -4.28 23.69 22.02
N ILE A 300 -5.27 23.05 21.39
CA ILE A 300 -5.35 22.99 19.93
C ILE A 300 -6.17 24.16 19.42
N VAL A 301 -5.67 24.87 18.40
CA VAL A 301 -6.42 25.85 17.60
C VAL A 301 -6.51 25.32 16.17
N CYS A 302 -7.66 25.47 15.51
CA CYS A 302 -7.88 25.05 14.11
C CYS A 302 -8.42 26.21 13.26
N TRP A 303 -7.98 26.29 12.00
CA TRP A 303 -8.30 27.39 11.07
C TRP A 303 -8.34 26.93 9.60
N GLY A 304 -8.95 27.75 8.74
CA GLY A 304 -9.10 27.52 7.30
C GLY A 304 -10.54 27.17 6.89
N PRO A 305 -10.87 27.24 5.58
CA PRO A 305 -12.24 27.11 5.06
C PRO A 305 -12.93 25.77 5.36
N GLY A 306 -12.17 24.73 5.69
CA GLY A 306 -12.69 23.43 6.14
C GLY A 306 -13.16 23.38 7.60
N TRP A 307 -12.90 24.42 8.40
CA TRP A 307 -13.23 24.45 9.82
C TRP A 307 -14.33 25.47 10.11
N SER A 308 -15.45 25.03 10.64
CA SER A 308 -16.59 25.92 10.94
C SER A 308 -16.34 26.69 12.24
N MET A 309 -15.99 27.97 12.11
CA MET A 309 -15.86 28.91 13.21
C MET A 309 -17.22 29.24 13.87
N ASN A 310 -17.71 28.33 14.72
CA ASN A 310 -18.79 28.60 15.68
C ASN A 310 -18.26 29.46 16.84
N THR A 311 -18.10 30.76 16.60
CA THR A 311 -17.46 31.75 17.49
C THR A 311 -18.32 32.19 18.68
N THR A 312 -18.70 31.27 19.57
CA THR A 312 -19.08 31.55 20.96
C THR A 312 -18.79 30.31 21.83
N ALA A 313 -17.98 30.36 22.90
CA ALA A 313 -17.26 31.49 23.49
C ALA A 313 -15.94 31.02 24.16
N ALA A 314 -15.10 31.99 24.56
CA ALA A 314 -13.81 31.84 25.25
C ALA A 314 -12.53 31.59 24.40
N GLY A 315 -12.59 31.45 23.07
CA GLY A 315 -11.40 31.56 22.22
C GLY A 315 -11.49 30.86 20.87
N MET A 316 -10.35 30.77 20.17
CA MET A 316 -10.15 29.84 19.03
C MET A 316 -9.67 28.45 19.49
N ASP A 317 -9.47 28.27 20.80
CA ASP A 317 -9.08 27.00 21.42
C ASP A 317 -10.22 25.98 21.34
N LEU A 318 -9.90 24.75 20.90
CA LEU A 318 -10.82 23.61 20.96
C LEU A 318 -11.09 23.21 22.43
N PRO A 319 -12.28 22.67 22.76
CA PRO A 319 -12.64 22.25 24.11
C PRO A 319 -12.04 20.88 24.47
N LEU A 320 -10.71 20.76 24.33
CA LEU A 320 -9.90 19.61 24.74
C LEU A 320 -9.03 19.98 25.95
N PRO A 321 -8.65 19.01 26.80
CA PRO A 321 -7.62 19.23 27.83
C PRO A 321 -6.25 19.56 27.20
N LYS A 322 -5.29 19.95 28.04
CA LYS A 322 -3.92 20.23 27.58
C LYS A 322 -3.31 18.99 26.90
N ILE A 323 -2.77 19.18 25.71
CA ILE A 323 -2.15 18.11 24.93
C ILE A 323 -0.63 18.11 25.14
N ILE A 324 -0.03 16.93 25.15
CA ILE A 324 1.40 16.79 25.42
C ILE A 324 2.23 17.24 24.18
N PRO A 325 3.28 18.08 24.33
CA PRO A 325 4.03 18.63 23.20
C PRO A 325 5.00 17.64 22.53
N GLY A 326 5.21 16.47 23.13
CA GLY A 326 6.02 15.39 22.56
C GLY A 326 5.95 14.12 23.40
N PRO A 327 6.48 12.99 22.90
CA PRO A 327 6.49 11.72 23.62
C PRO A 327 7.38 11.80 24.87
N CYS A 328 6.94 11.14 25.94
CA CYS A 328 7.72 10.99 27.17
C CYS A 328 8.79 9.92 27.01
N THR A 329 10.05 10.30 27.20
CA THR A 329 11.19 9.40 27.11
C THR A 329 12.08 9.48 28.34
N ARG A 330 12.82 8.40 28.62
CA ARG A 330 13.88 8.34 29.63
C ARG A 330 15.28 8.50 29.02
N ALA A 331 15.37 8.67 27.70
CA ALA A 331 16.61 8.92 26.99
C ALA A 331 17.13 10.36 27.21
N SER A 332 18.42 10.57 26.98
CA SER A 332 19.05 11.89 27.04
C SER A 332 18.71 12.74 25.81
N CYS A 333 18.14 13.93 26.04
CA CYS A 333 17.71 14.83 24.98
C CYS A 333 18.86 15.69 24.43
N SER A 334 19.33 15.42 23.21
CA SER A 334 20.42 16.16 22.55
C SER A 334 20.19 17.67 22.43
N CYS A 335 18.92 18.09 22.29
CA CYS A 335 18.50 19.49 22.19
C CYS A 335 17.98 20.08 23.52
N GLY A 336 18.22 19.40 24.64
CA GLY A 336 17.71 19.76 25.95
C GLY A 336 16.26 19.32 26.19
N ILE A 337 15.85 19.46 27.45
CA ILE A 337 14.55 19.04 27.97
C ILE A 337 13.53 20.18 27.84
N TYR A 338 12.28 19.84 27.50
CA TYR A 338 11.16 20.78 27.43
C TYR A 338 10.75 21.23 28.86
N PRO A 339 10.45 22.52 29.09
CA PRO A 339 10.04 23.02 30.42
C PRO A 339 8.88 22.23 31.01
N ASP A 340 8.87 22.04 32.33
CA ASP A 340 7.82 21.34 33.08
C ASP A 340 7.48 19.91 32.59
N SER A 341 8.33 19.29 31.76
CA SER A 341 7.99 18.02 31.11
C SER A 341 7.85 16.83 32.06
N GLU A 342 8.50 16.85 33.23
CA GLU A 342 8.23 15.87 34.30
C GLU A 342 6.75 15.91 34.74
N THR A 343 6.17 17.11 34.88
CA THR A 343 4.74 17.30 35.18
C THR A 343 3.87 16.82 34.03
N PHE A 344 4.21 17.15 32.78
CA PHE A 344 3.45 16.72 31.59
C PHE A 344 3.51 15.19 31.36
N CYS A 345 4.58 14.54 31.83
CA CYS A 345 4.77 13.09 31.83
C CYS A 345 4.31 12.39 33.12
N SER A 346 3.73 13.09 34.09
CA SER A 346 3.35 12.54 35.42
C SER A 346 4.51 11.80 36.13
N GLY A 347 5.74 12.32 36.02
CA GLY A 347 6.96 11.72 36.57
C GLY A 347 7.48 10.49 35.81
N SER A 348 6.84 10.08 34.70
CA SER A 348 7.25 8.86 33.97
C SER A 348 8.52 9.03 33.12
N GLY A 349 8.87 10.26 32.74
CA GLY A 349 10.00 10.61 31.88
C GLY A 349 10.08 12.12 31.62
N ASN A 350 10.86 12.51 30.59
CA ASN A 350 11.02 13.87 30.11
C ASN A 350 10.58 13.98 28.64
N ILE A 351 10.28 15.20 28.17
CA ILE A 351 10.02 15.48 26.75
C ILE A 351 11.25 16.17 26.16
N CYS A 352 11.75 15.68 25.03
CA CYS A 352 12.85 16.32 24.32
C CYS A 352 12.37 17.46 23.42
N ARG A 353 13.11 18.58 23.39
CA ARG A 353 12.82 19.69 22.47
C ARG A 353 13.09 19.25 21.02
N ARG A 354 12.10 19.41 20.13
CA ARG A 354 12.25 19.13 18.68
C ARG A 354 13.35 20.00 18.05
N THR A 355 13.41 21.28 18.43
CA THR A 355 14.44 22.21 18.00
C THR A 355 15.47 22.43 19.10
N CYS A 356 16.74 22.22 18.75
CA CYS A 356 17.85 22.81 19.50
C CYS A 356 17.69 24.33 19.40
N GLN A 357 17.42 25.01 20.52
CA GLN A 357 17.49 26.46 20.56
C GLN A 357 18.92 26.87 20.23
N VAL A 358 19.11 27.53 19.08
CA VAL A 358 20.30 28.36 18.87
C VAL A 358 20.24 29.38 20.01
N GLY A 359 21.20 29.27 20.92
CA GLY A 359 21.03 29.83 22.25
C GLY A 359 20.72 31.32 22.21
N SER A 360 19.74 31.75 23.00
CA SER A 360 19.81 33.08 23.60
C SER A 360 21.02 33.08 24.55
N THR A 361 22.22 33.17 23.98
CA THR A 361 23.37 33.70 24.70
C THR A 361 23.01 35.15 24.97
N THR A 362 22.54 35.41 26.19
CA THR A 362 22.73 36.74 26.77
C THR A 362 24.20 37.09 26.55
N PRO A 363 24.51 38.17 25.83
CA PRO A 363 25.90 38.57 25.68
C PRO A 363 26.47 38.80 27.08
N PRO A 364 27.75 38.44 27.35
CA PRO A 364 28.37 38.78 28.62
C PRO A 364 28.20 40.29 28.86
N PRO A 365 27.91 40.72 30.11
CA PRO A 365 27.60 42.12 30.39
C PRO A 365 28.74 43.00 29.85
N PRO A 366 28.42 44.06 29.09
CA PRO A 366 29.43 44.81 28.36
C PRO A 366 30.47 45.38 29.33
N PRO A 367 31.77 45.23 29.05
CA PRO A 367 32.79 45.85 29.88
C PRO A 367 32.58 47.37 29.90
N LEU A 368 32.77 47.97 31.08
CA LEU A 368 32.48 49.37 31.36
C LEU A 368 33.07 50.30 30.28
N ALA A 369 32.20 51.12 29.67
CA ALA A 369 32.59 52.00 28.59
C ALA A 369 33.55 53.10 29.06
N LEU A 370 34.71 53.22 28.41
CA LEU A 370 35.46 54.48 28.36
C LEU A 370 34.89 55.38 27.25
N PRO A 371 34.98 56.72 27.39
CA PRO A 371 34.28 57.65 26.53
C PRO A 371 34.87 57.72 25.11
N SER A 372 33.99 57.86 24.12
CA SER A 372 34.34 58.07 22.71
C SER A 372 34.58 59.56 22.39
N PRO A 373 35.48 59.87 21.44
CA PRO A 373 35.67 61.24 20.94
C PRO A 373 34.65 61.61 19.84
N PRO A 374 34.28 62.90 19.70
CA PRO A 374 33.56 63.45 18.54
C PRO A 374 34.54 63.86 17.40
N PRO A 375 34.11 64.42 16.24
CA PRO A 375 32.74 64.62 15.69
C PRO A 375 32.52 63.80 14.39
N VAL A 376 31.60 64.08 13.45
CA VAL A 376 31.56 65.14 12.40
C VAL A 376 30.13 65.23 11.80
N ALA A 377 29.74 66.40 11.27
CA ALA A 377 28.41 66.67 10.69
C ALA A 377 28.22 66.23 9.21
N PRO A 378 26.98 65.97 8.75
CA PRO A 378 26.70 65.51 7.38
C PRO A 378 26.63 66.64 6.32
N PRO A 379 26.90 66.34 5.03
CA PRO A 379 26.76 67.29 3.92
C PRO A 379 25.30 67.46 3.42
N PRO A 380 24.97 68.55 2.69
CA PRO A 380 23.60 68.88 2.27
C PRO A 380 23.12 68.09 1.03
N PRO A 381 21.80 68.00 0.79
CA PRO A 381 21.20 67.18 -0.26
C PRO A 381 21.25 67.81 -1.67
N PRO A 382 21.38 66.99 -2.74
CA PRO A 382 21.24 67.45 -4.12
C PRO A 382 19.77 67.77 -4.47
N ARG A 383 19.56 68.75 -5.36
CA ARG A 383 18.22 69.18 -5.80
C ARG A 383 17.65 68.29 -6.91
N SER A 384 16.33 68.33 -6.99
CA SER A 384 15.43 67.69 -7.97
C SER A 384 15.89 67.66 -9.44
N SER A 385 15.74 66.49 -10.06
CA SER A 385 15.38 66.35 -11.49
C SER A 385 14.35 65.24 -11.67
N TRP A 386 13.07 65.59 -11.51
CA TRP A 386 11.96 64.74 -11.96
C TRP A 386 11.85 64.82 -13.50
N ILE A 387 11.12 63.86 -14.12
CA ILE A 387 10.86 63.78 -15.58
C ILE A 387 12.09 63.38 -16.45
N ALA A 388 12.49 62.10 -16.42
CA ALA A 388 13.37 61.53 -17.46
C ALA A 388 13.32 59.98 -17.66
N ARG A 389 12.28 59.23 -17.26
CA ARG A 389 12.30 57.75 -17.37
C ARG A 389 11.07 57.01 -17.92
N ASN A 390 10.03 57.71 -18.39
CA ASN A 390 8.79 57.08 -18.90
C ASN A 390 8.65 57.05 -20.44
N ARG A 391 9.75 57.12 -21.21
CA ARG A 391 9.72 57.06 -22.70
C ARG A 391 10.31 55.80 -23.33
N GLY A 392 11.11 54.99 -22.61
CA GLY A 392 11.66 53.75 -23.15
C GLY A 392 10.64 52.58 -23.19
N LEU A 393 10.02 52.29 -22.04
CA LEU A 393 9.13 51.12 -21.86
C LEU A 393 7.91 51.12 -22.80
N LEU A 394 7.37 52.29 -23.14
CA LEU A 394 6.19 52.41 -24.03
C LEU A 394 6.48 51.97 -25.47
N VAL A 395 7.72 52.12 -25.96
CA VAL A 395 8.08 51.73 -27.33
C VAL A 395 8.18 50.20 -27.45
N PHE A 396 8.78 49.53 -26.46
CA PHE A 396 8.90 48.07 -26.47
C PHE A 396 7.54 47.35 -26.37
N ALA A 397 6.58 47.89 -25.61
CA ALA A 397 5.23 47.32 -25.51
C ALA A 397 4.46 47.35 -26.84
N ILE A 398 4.64 48.39 -27.65
CA ILE A 398 3.97 48.55 -28.95
C ILE A 398 4.62 47.66 -30.02
N VAL A 399 5.95 47.54 -30.04
CA VAL A 399 6.64 46.68 -31.02
C VAL A 399 6.40 45.19 -30.73
N GLY A 400 6.40 44.77 -29.47
CA GLY A 400 6.18 43.36 -29.10
C GLY A 400 4.78 42.84 -29.42
N SER A 401 3.74 43.67 -29.25
CA SER A 401 2.34 43.27 -29.47
C SER A 401 2.00 43.02 -30.95
N VAL A 402 2.58 43.80 -31.88
CA VAL A 402 2.42 43.59 -33.33
C VAL A 402 3.04 42.27 -33.80
N GLY A 403 4.21 41.89 -33.25
CA GLY A 403 4.89 40.64 -33.59
C GLY A 403 4.13 39.39 -33.14
N ILE A 404 3.49 39.43 -31.97
CA ILE A 404 2.66 38.32 -31.48
C ILE A 404 1.41 38.15 -32.36
N PHE A 405 0.79 39.26 -32.77
CA PHE A 405 -0.42 39.20 -33.60
C PHE A 405 -0.15 38.63 -35.00
N SER A 406 0.97 38.98 -35.64
CA SER A 406 1.33 38.42 -36.96
C SER A 406 1.65 36.93 -36.91
N GLY A 407 2.30 36.45 -35.84
CA GLY A 407 2.57 35.02 -35.62
C GLY A 407 1.30 34.19 -35.40
N LEU A 408 0.31 34.73 -34.67
CA LEU A 408 -0.97 34.03 -34.48
C LEU A 408 -1.78 33.93 -35.79
N VAL A 409 -1.78 34.98 -36.61
CA VAL A 409 -2.47 34.97 -37.92
C VAL A 409 -1.87 33.95 -38.88
N THR A 410 -0.54 33.79 -38.94
CA THR A 410 0.09 32.76 -39.79
C THR A 410 -0.18 31.35 -39.29
N ILE A 411 -0.19 31.10 -37.98
CA ILE A 411 -0.55 29.78 -37.42
C ILE A 411 -2.01 29.42 -37.78
N ILE A 412 -2.94 30.37 -37.63
CA ILE A 412 -4.35 30.15 -38.00
C ILE A 412 -4.50 29.89 -39.51
N TYR A 413 -3.76 30.62 -40.37
CA TYR A 413 -3.77 30.39 -41.81
C TYR A 413 -3.24 28.98 -42.20
N CYS A 414 -2.16 28.51 -41.54
CA CYS A 414 -1.64 27.16 -41.75
C CYS A 414 -2.62 26.07 -41.31
N ILE A 415 -3.34 26.27 -40.20
CA ILE A 415 -4.36 25.34 -39.72
C ILE A 415 -5.56 25.31 -40.69
N TRP A 416 -6.03 26.47 -41.15
CA TRP A 416 -7.16 26.56 -42.07
C TRP A 416 -6.85 25.92 -43.43
N THR A 417 -5.67 26.20 -44.00
CA THR A 417 -5.23 25.59 -45.28
C THR A 417 -4.97 24.09 -45.15
N GLY A 418 -4.44 23.60 -44.02
CA GLY A 418 -4.30 22.16 -43.76
C GLY A 418 -5.63 21.42 -43.66
N ILE A 419 -6.63 21.98 -42.97
CA ILE A 419 -7.93 21.35 -42.76
C ILE A 419 -8.79 21.35 -44.04
N CYS A 420 -8.74 22.40 -44.86
CA CYS A 420 -9.53 22.48 -46.09
C CYS A 420 -9.10 21.50 -47.20
N CYS A 421 -7.90 20.90 -47.12
CA CYS A 421 -7.41 19.95 -48.13
C CYS A 421 -7.81 18.48 -47.88
N TRP A 422 -8.31 18.11 -46.68
CA TRP A 422 -8.63 16.71 -46.33
C TRP A 422 -10.12 16.37 -46.45
N SER A 423 -10.84 16.94 -47.43
CA SER A 423 -12.27 16.62 -47.61
C SER A 423 -12.75 16.68 -49.07
N HIS A 424 -12.16 15.86 -49.96
CA HIS A 424 -12.81 15.51 -51.23
C HIS A 424 -12.27 14.22 -51.89
N LYS A 425 -12.82 13.05 -51.51
CA LYS A 425 -13.43 12.07 -52.44
C LYS A 425 -14.03 10.86 -51.70
N LYS A 426 -15.03 10.23 -52.32
CA LYS A 426 -15.79 9.07 -51.80
C LYS A 426 -15.49 7.80 -52.60
N ILE A 427 -15.29 6.70 -51.86
CA ILE A 427 -15.93 5.36 -52.00
C ILE A 427 -16.12 4.79 -53.44
N HIS A 428 -15.60 3.59 -53.74
CA HIS A 428 -16.41 2.37 -54.04
C HIS A 428 -15.60 1.13 -54.53
N ASN A 429 -15.69 0.05 -53.75
CA ASN A 429 -15.95 -1.36 -54.09
C ASN A 429 -15.25 -2.12 -55.25
N SER A 430 -14.42 -3.10 -54.85
CA SER A 430 -14.56 -4.55 -55.20
C SER A 430 -14.05 -5.11 -56.55
N VAL A 431 -14.09 -6.45 -56.61
CA VAL A 431 -13.85 -7.41 -57.72
C VAL A 431 -12.39 -7.85 -57.99
N GLN A 432 -12.18 -9.16 -57.81
CA GLN A 432 -11.03 -9.99 -58.24
C GLN A 432 -11.54 -10.90 -59.39
N PRO A 433 -10.81 -11.06 -60.53
CA PRO A 433 -10.05 -12.31 -60.78
C PRO A 433 -8.69 -12.08 -61.51
N THR A 434 -7.55 -12.74 -61.22
CA THR A 434 -7.12 -14.17 -61.26
C THR A 434 -6.33 -14.53 -62.56
N ILE A 435 -5.39 -15.51 -62.45
CA ILE A 435 -4.73 -16.35 -63.51
C ILE A 435 -3.25 -16.03 -63.90
N THR A 436 -2.36 -17.00 -63.61
CA THR A 436 -0.96 -17.24 -64.09
C THR A 436 0.12 -16.15 -63.88
N GLY A 437 1.42 -16.45 -63.78
CA GLY A 437 2.18 -17.72 -63.72
C GLY A 437 3.61 -17.40 -63.26
N GLY A 438 4.34 -18.24 -62.51
CA GLY A 438 4.93 -19.49 -63.02
C GLY A 438 6.33 -19.24 -63.60
N GLY A 439 7.38 -19.27 -62.77
CA GLY A 439 8.76 -19.00 -63.21
C GLY A 439 9.82 -19.21 -62.13
N ASN A 440 10.46 -20.38 -62.13
CA ASN A 440 11.56 -20.74 -61.24
C ASN A 440 12.92 -20.41 -61.92
N GLY A 441 13.94 -19.95 -61.19
CA GLY A 441 15.24 -19.62 -61.80
C GLY A 441 16.38 -19.40 -60.80
N ASN A 442 17.41 -20.25 -60.86
CA ASN A 442 18.54 -20.25 -59.94
C ASN A 442 19.73 -19.37 -60.40
N GLY A 443 20.48 -18.89 -59.41
CA GLY A 443 21.94 -18.74 -59.46
C GLY A 443 22.47 -17.30 -59.47
N SER A 444 23.74 -17.03 -59.12
CA SER A 444 24.72 -17.76 -58.29
C SER A 444 26.08 -17.05 -58.41
N GLN A 445 26.88 -16.98 -57.33
CA GLN A 445 28.33 -16.64 -57.36
C GLN A 445 28.70 -15.21 -57.83
N MET A 446 29.94 -14.69 -57.67
CA MET A 446 30.90 -14.69 -56.53
C MET A 446 32.02 -13.65 -56.82
N THR A 447 33.14 -13.67 -56.07
CA THR A 447 34.35 -12.79 -56.12
C THR A 447 34.20 -11.41 -55.46
N SER A 448 35.06 -10.89 -54.58
CA SER A 448 36.51 -10.99 -54.24
C SER A 448 37.43 -10.05 -55.07
N GLY A 449 38.35 -9.27 -54.47
CA GLY A 449 38.74 -9.17 -53.06
C GLY A 449 39.48 -7.86 -52.64
N PRO A 450 40.75 -7.89 -52.17
CA PRO A 450 41.04 -7.40 -50.81
C PRO A 450 42.26 -6.45 -50.63
N PHE A 451 42.29 -5.70 -49.52
CA PHE A 451 43.52 -5.09 -48.94
C PHE A 451 43.45 -4.96 -47.40
N THR A 452 44.48 -5.42 -46.68
CA THR A 452 44.75 -5.27 -45.23
C THR A 452 46.27 -5.45 -44.95
N PRO A 453 46.77 -5.49 -43.69
CA PRO A 453 47.23 -4.37 -42.84
C PRO A 453 48.79 -4.39 -42.67
N PRO A 454 49.42 -3.84 -41.60
CA PRO A 454 49.54 -4.58 -40.32
C PRO A 454 49.72 -3.71 -39.02
N PHE A 455 50.14 -4.39 -37.93
CA PHE A 455 50.39 -3.98 -36.53
C PHE A 455 49.14 -4.06 -35.59
N SER A 456 48.98 -5.04 -34.68
CA SER A 456 49.83 -5.58 -33.58
C SER A 456 50.01 -4.59 -32.42
N ARG A 457 49.84 -4.92 -31.14
CA ARG A 457 49.60 -6.17 -30.35
C ARG A 457 48.96 -5.74 -28.99
N SER A 458 48.52 -6.52 -27.99
CA SER A 458 48.38 -7.97 -27.65
C SER A 458 47.49 -8.04 -26.37
N SER A 459 47.02 -9.18 -25.82
CA SER A 459 46.54 -10.48 -26.33
C SER A 459 45.99 -11.30 -25.14
N THR A 460 44.88 -12.03 -25.32
CA THR A 460 44.15 -12.84 -24.32
C THR A 460 44.98 -13.87 -23.55
N ILE A 461 44.64 -14.17 -22.28
CA ILE A 461 44.82 -15.53 -21.69
C ILE A 461 43.78 -15.86 -20.61
N ARG A 462 43.52 -17.16 -20.47
CA ARG A 462 42.35 -17.86 -19.87
C ARG A 462 42.66 -18.42 -18.47
N ARG A 463 41.84 -18.10 -17.45
CA ARG A 463 41.63 -18.83 -16.16
C ARG A 463 40.66 -18.00 -15.26
N GLN A 464 39.86 -18.54 -14.33
CA GLN A 464 39.56 -19.93 -13.96
C GLN A 464 38.18 -20.01 -13.26
N SER A 465 37.49 -21.15 -13.32
CA SER A 465 36.22 -21.38 -12.61
C SER A 465 36.42 -21.79 -11.15
N SER A 466 35.83 -21.08 -10.19
CA SER A 466 35.81 -21.43 -8.76
C SER A 466 34.69 -22.44 -8.41
N ARG A 467 34.90 -23.72 -8.74
CA ARG A 467 34.05 -24.82 -8.23
C ARG A 467 34.46 -25.21 -6.80
N ALA A 468 33.78 -24.70 -5.79
CA ALA A 468 33.70 -25.29 -4.45
C ALA A 468 32.40 -24.80 -3.76
N MET A 469 31.60 -25.63 -3.06
CA MET A 469 31.79 -27.04 -2.70
C MET A 469 30.77 -27.96 -3.38
N ARG A 470 31.22 -28.87 -4.26
CA ARG A 470 30.51 -30.13 -4.54
C ARG A 470 31.29 -31.27 -3.89
N ARG A 471 31.09 -31.48 -2.59
CA ARG A 471 31.81 -32.50 -1.82
C ARG A 471 31.32 -33.89 -2.23
N GLN A 472 32.01 -34.51 -3.19
CA GLN A 472 31.78 -35.93 -3.51
C GLN A 472 32.01 -36.79 -2.27
N ARG A 473 31.09 -37.72 -2.03
CA ARG A 473 31.34 -38.91 -1.20
C ARG A 473 30.88 -40.12 -1.99
N SER A 474 31.72 -40.57 -2.92
CA SER A 474 31.51 -41.83 -3.62
C SER A 474 31.62 -42.96 -2.60
N GLY A 475 30.49 -43.62 -2.32
CA GLY A 475 30.42 -44.79 -1.45
C GLY A 475 29.61 -45.88 -2.14
N THR A 476 30.25 -47.00 -2.45
CA THR A 476 29.60 -48.14 -3.08
C THR A 476 28.97 -49.05 -2.04
N SER A 477 27.64 -49.05 -1.90
CA SER A 477 26.91 -50.24 -1.48
C SER A 477 25.45 -50.20 -1.95
N SER A 478 24.87 -51.37 -2.15
CA SER A 478 23.63 -51.61 -2.88
C SER A 478 22.36 -51.53 -2.03
N LYS A 479 21.25 -51.19 -2.71
CA LYS A 479 19.84 -51.65 -2.55
C LYS A 479 18.79 -50.58 -2.22
N HIS A 480 17.73 -50.68 -3.03
CA HIS A 480 16.41 -50.04 -2.97
C HIS A 480 16.30 -48.56 -3.32
N ALA A 481 15.08 -48.23 -3.77
CA ALA A 481 14.75 -47.09 -4.62
C ALA A 481 14.61 -45.79 -3.84
N ASP A 482 14.81 -44.67 -4.55
CA ASP A 482 14.19 -43.35 -4.35
C ASP A 482 14.75 -42.38 -5.40
N ARG A 483 14.38 -42.63 -6.67
CA ARG A 483 14.51 -41.67 -7.78
C ARG A 483 13.38 -41.89 -8.77
N ALA A 484 12.63 -40.82 -9.05
CA ALA A 484 11.66 -40.78 -10.14
C ALA A 484 12.36 -41.02 -11.49
N GLU A 485 11.70 -41.73 -12.40
CA GLU A 485 12.24 -42.07 -13.72
C GLU A 485 12.35 -40.83 -14.62
N GLU A 486 13.44 -40.70 -15.39
CA GLU A 486 13.66 -39.61 -16.34
C GLU A 486 13.25 -40.08 -17.74
N PHE A 487 12.21 -39.47 -18.32
CA PHE A 487 11.62 -39.82 -19.60
C PHE A 487 11.93 -38.78 -20.68
N THR A 488 12.07 -39.21 -21.94
CA THR A 488 12.15 -38.29 -23.08
C THR A 488 10.77 -37.74 -23.47
N LEU A 489 10.75 -36.56 -24.08
CA LEU A 489 9.54 -35.95 -24.64
C LEU A 489 8.94 -36.83 -25.75
N SER A 490 9.79 -37.54 -26.50
CA SER A 490 9.38 -38.52 -27.51
C SER A 490 8.60 -39.70 -26.92
N GLU A 491 9.02 -40.25 -25.78
CA GLU A 491 8.33 -41.37 -25.13
C GLU A 491 6.99 -40.93 -24.53
N LEU A 492 6.94 -39.76 -23.89
CA LEU A 492 5.68 -39.22 -23.36
C LEU A 492 4.71 -38.76 -24.46
N ALA A 493 5.21 -38.29 -25.60
CA ALA A 493 4.39 -38.02 -26.78
C ALA A 493 3.83 -39.32 -27.39
N ALA A 494 4.65 -40.35 -27.56
CA ALA A 494 4.18 -41.66 -28.04
C ALA A 494 3.16 -42.30 -27.08
N ALA A 495 3.39 -42.20 -25.77
CA ALA A 495 2.49 -42.72 -24.75
C ALA A 495 1.11 -42.02 -24.69
N THR A 496 0.92 -40.87 -25.33
CA THR A 496 -0.29 -40.02 -25.24
C THR A 496 -0.93 -39.71 -26.60
N ASP A 497 -0.53 -40.41 -27.67
CA ASP A 497 -0.90 -40.11 -29.06
C ASP A 497 -0.61 -38.65 -29.46
N ASN A 498 0.62 -38.19 -29.21
CA ASN A 498 1.07 -36.81 -29.36
C ASN A 498 0.24 -35.80 -28.53
N PHE A 499 -0.07 -36.15 -27.28
CA PHE A 499 -0.91 -35.34 -26.37
C PHE A 499 -2.31 -35.08 -26.95
N SER A 500 -2.94 -36.13 -27.50
CA SER A 500 -4.27 -36.07 -28.10
C SER A 500 -5.33 -35.55 -27.13
N LEU A 501 -6.27 -34.73 -27.63
CA LEU A 501 -7.42 -34.26 -26.86
C LEU A 501 -8.35 -35.41 -26.40
N VAL A 502 -8.32 -36.56 -27.08
CA VAL A 502 -9.06 -37.77 -26.65
C VAL A 502 -8.46 -38.35 -25.36
N ASN A 503 -7.15 -38.20 -25.18
CA ASN A 503 -6.42 -38.67 -24.00
C ASN A 503 -6.39 -37.62 -22.87
N LYS A 504 -7.00 -36.43 -23.04
CA LYS A 504 -7.02 -35.38 -22.02
C LYS A 504 -8.00 -35.72 -20.89
N ILE A 505 -7.48 -35.85 -19.66
CA ILE A 505 -8.27 -36.17 -18.47
C ILE A 505 -8.48 -34.97 -17.52
N GLY A 506 -7.79 -33.85 -17.73
CA GLY A 506 -8.04 -32.62 -16.97
C GLY A 506 -7.22 -31.42 -17.44
N ALA A 507 -7.58 -30.21 -17.00
CA ALA A 507 -6.77 -29.00 -17.16
C ALA A 507 -7.08 -27.97 -16.07
N GLY A 508 -6.09 -27.15 -15.73
CA GLY A 508 -6.20 -26.05 -14.78
C GLY A 508 -5.01 -25.08 -14.89
N SER A 509 -4.85 -24.21 -13.89
CA SER A 509 -3.75 -23.22 -13.83
C SER A 509 -2.35 -23.84 -13.92
N PHE A 510 -2.18 -25.07 -13.42
CA PHE A 510 -0.92 -25.82 -13.42
C PHE A 510 -0.71 -26.70 -14.68
N GLY A 511 -1.47 -26.47 -15.76
CA GLY A 511 -1.32 -27.15 -17.05
C GLY A 511 -2.45 -28.12 -17.41
N THR A 512 -2.19 -28.98 -18.39
CA THR A 512 -3.14 -30.02 -18.86
C THR A 512 -2.61 -31.41 -18.50
N VAL A 513 -3.50 -32.31 -18.07
CA VAL A 513 -3.18 -33.70 -17.72
C VAL A 513 -3.77 -34.64 -18.78
N TYR A 514 -2.94 -35.54 -19.27
CA TYR A 514 -3.29 -36.56 -20.26
C TYR A 514 -3.15 -37.95 -19.63
N LYS A 515 -4.06 -38.88 -19.93
CA LYS A 515 -3.80 -40.31 -19.75
C LYS A 515 -2.77 -40.73 -20.79
N GLY A 516 -1.83 -41.58 -20.40
CA GLY A 516 -0.95 -42.25 -21.33
C GLY A 516 -0.67 -43.70 -20.92
N LYS A 517 -0.01 -44.43 -21.81
CA LYS A 517 0.47 -45.79 -21.54
C LYS A 517 1.95 -45.91 -21.93
N LEU A 518 2.80 -46.21 -20.95
CA LEU A 518 4.24 -46.36 -21.16
C LEU A 518 4.56 -47.65 -21.96
N PRO A 519 5.76 -47.77 -22.57
CA PRO A 519 6.14 -48.94 -23.36
C PRO A 519 6.14 -50.28 -22.58
N ASP A 520 6.32 -50.21 -21.26
CA ASP A 520 6.22 -51.35 -20.33
C ASP A 520 4.77 -51.76 -20.00
N GLY A 521 3.78 -50.99 -20.46
CA GLY A 521 2.36 -51.23 -20.26
C GLY A 521 1.72 -50.51 -19.07
N ARG A 522 2.47 -49.76 -18.25
CA ARG A 522 1.94 -48.94 -17.14
C ARG A 522 1.00 -47.85 -17.67
N GLU A 523 -0.20 -47.75 -17.10
CA GLU A 523 -1.07 -46.59 -17.33
C GLU A 523 -0.66 -45.43 -16.41
N VAL A 524 -0.47 -44.25 -16.99
CA VAL A 524 0.05 -43.06 -16.30
C VAL A 524 -0.79 -41.82 -16.56
N ALA A 525 -0.71 -40.85 -15.66
CA ALA A 525 -1.22 -39.50 -15.83
C ALA A 525 -0.03 -38.55 -16.08
N ILE A 526 0.01 -37.88 -17.22
CA ILE A 526 1.12 -37.01 -17.65
C ILE A 526 0.64 -35.56 -17.60
N LYS A 527 1.18 -34.79 -16.65
CA LYS A 527 0.91 -33.37 -16.42
C LYS A 527 1.91 -32.53 -17.23
N ARG A 528 1.44 -31.73 -18.19
CA ARG A 528 2.24 -30.83 -19.02
C ARG A 528 1.86 -29.38 -18.76
N GLY A 529 2.83 -28.58 -18.29
CA GLY A 529 2.66 -27.13 -18.11
C GLY A 529 2.55 -26.40 -19.45
N GLU A 530 1.84 -25.27 -19.49
CA GLU A 530 1.60 -24.52 -20.75
C GLU A 530 2.89 -24.19 -21.53
N THR A 531 2.78 -24.20 -22.86
CA THR A 531 3.79 -23.71 -23.79
C THR A 531 3.26 -22.46 -24.49
N GLY A 532 3.79 -21.29 -24.15
CA GLY A 532 3.39 -20.00 -24.71
C GLY A 532 4.55 -18.99 -24.73
N PRO A 533 4.68 -18.13 -25.76
CA PRO A 533 5.92 -17.41 -26.07
C PRO A 533 6.11 -16.12 -25.24
N ARG A 534 6.00 -16.20 -23.90
CA ARG A 534 6.21 -15.06 -22.99
C ARG A 534 7.22 -15.44 -21.90
N THR A 535 8.45 -14.93 -22.05
CA THR A 535 9.62 -15.26 -21.20
C THR A 535 9.40 -15.11 -19.70
N LYS A 536 8.55 -14.19 -19.23
CA LYS A 536 8.21 -14.08 -17.80
C LYS A 536 7.54 -15.35 -17.21
N LYS A 537 6.73 -16.09 -17.97
CA LYS A 537 6.10 -17.35 -17.48
C LYS A 537 7.09 -18.50 -17.28
N PHE A 538 8.31 -18.40 -17.82
CA PHE A 538 9.27 -19.51 -17.80
C PHE A 538 9.80 -19.79 -16.38
N GLN A 539 10.16 -18.74 -15.64
CA GLN A 539 10.79 -18.87 -14.33
C GLN A 539 9.83 -19.38 -13.24
N GLU A 540 8.53 -19.05 -13.36
CA GLU A 540 7.44 -19.58 -12.53
C GLU A 540 7.11 -21.05 -12.87
N LYS A 541 7.17 -21.42 -14.17
CA LYS A 541 7.02 -22.82 -14.63
C LYS A 541 8.14 -23.70 -14.09
N GLU A 542 9.38 -23.20 -14.06
CA GLU A 542 10.53 -23.90 -13.50
C GLU A 542 10.41 -24.10 -11.98
N SER A 543 10.13 -23.04 -11.21
CA SER A 543 10.07 -23.16 -9.74
C SER A 543 8.96 -24.11 -9.27
N ALA A 544 7.78 -24.07 -9.89
CA ALA A 544 6.69 -24.99 -9.60
C ALA A 544 7.07 -26.46 -9.90
N PHE A 545 7.68 -26.72 -11.05
CA PHE A 545 8.17 -28.05 -11.44
C PHE A 545 9.22 -28.59 -10.47
N GLN A 546 10.25 -27.80 -10.16
CA GLN A 546 11.32 -28.20 -9.24
C GLN A 546 10.78 -28.45 -7.81
N SER A 547 9.81 -27.66 -7.35
CA SER A 547 9.18 -27.84 -6.03
C SER A 547 8.39 -29.15 -5.95
N GLU A 548 7.56 -29.43 -6.95
CA GLU A 548 6.72 -30.63 -6.99
C GLU A 548 7.57 -31.90 -7.18
N LEU A 549 8.61 -31.84 -8.01
CA LEU A 549 9.60 -32.91 -8.19
C LEU A 549 10.41 -33.18 -6.90
N ALA A 550 10.94 -32.15 -6.25
CA ALA A 550 11.77 -32.29 -5.04
C ALA A 550 10.99 -32.79 -3.82
N PHE A 551 9.68 -32.55 -3.77
CA PHE A 551 8.78 -33.07 -2.74
C PHE A 551 8.31 -34.50 -3.04
N LEU A 552 7.74 -34.75 -4.22
CA LEU A 552 7.09 -36.04 -4.52
C LEU A 552 8.05 -37.17 -4.86
N SER A 553 9.27 -36.89 -5.34
CA SER A 553 10.32 -37.91 -5.55
C SER A 553 10.86 -38.56 -4.25
N ARG A 554 10.30 -38.17 -3.09
CA ARG A 554 10.66 -38.63 -1.75
C ARG A 554 9.44 -39.10 -0.94
N LEU A 555 8.25 -39.19 -1.56
CA LEU A 555 6.97 -39.31 -0.85
C LEU A 555 6.15 -40.52 -1.32
N HIS A 556 6.68 -41.72 -1.08
CA HIS A 556 5.97 -42.97 -1.38
C HIS A 556 5.09 -43.42 -0.19
N HIS A 557 3.77 -43.26 -0.31
CA HIS A 557 2.80 -43.71 0.70
C HIS A 557 1.54 -44.30 0.06
N LYS A 558 1.05 -45.42 0.60
CA LYS A 558 -0.13 -46.22 0.16
C LYS A 558 -1.47 -45.46 -0.01
N HIS A 559 -1.55 -44.19 0.37
CA HIS A 559 -2.75 -43.34 0.28
C HIS A 559 -2.47 -42.00 -0.44
N LEU A 560 -1.32 -41.88 -1.09
CA LEU A 560 -0.96 -40.78 -1.99
C LEU A 560 -0.62 -41.36 -3.36
N VAL A 561 -0.79 -40.56 -4.42
CA VAL A 561 -0.51 -40.98 -5.80
C VAL A 561 0.99 -40.95 -6.04
N GLY A 562 1.58 -42.05 -6.49
CA GLY A 562 3.01 -42.11 -6.79
C GLY A 562 3.39 -41.20 -7.95
N LEU A 563 4.47 -40.43 -7.77
CA LEU A 563 5.22 -39.86 -8.89
C LEU A 563 6.07 -41.00 -9.49
N VAL A 564 5.80 -41.32 -10.75
CA VAL A 564 6.53 -42.33 -11.53
C VAL A 564 7.80 -41.73 -12.11
N GLY A 565 7.71 -40.50 -12.62
CA GLY A 565 8.83 -39.87 -13.33
C GLY A 565 8.59 -38.42 -13.75
N PHE A 566 9.55 -37.89 -14.50
CA PHE A 566 9.54 -36.53 -15.03
C PHE A 566 10.22 -36.47 -16.41
N CYS A 567 10.04 -35.34 -17.11
CA CYS A 567 10.75 -35.03 -18.34
C CYS A 567 11.23 -33.57 -18.29
N GLU A 568 12.52 -33.35 -18.52
CA GLU A 568 13.16 -32.04 -18.58
C GLU A 568 13.87 -31.83 -19.93
N GLU A 569 13.11 -31.52 -20.98
CA GLU A 569 13.66 -31.23 -22.32
C GLU A 569 13.37 -29.80 -22.77
N LYS A 570 14.42 -29.00 -22.96
CA LYS A 570 14.33 -27.61 -23.48
C LYS A 570 13.36 -26.79 -22.62
N ASP A 571 12.27 -26.28 -23.19
CA ASP A 571 11.23 -25.49 -22.51
C ASP A 571 10.03 -26.32 -22.02
N GLU A 572 10.09 -27.64 -22.21
CA GLU A 572 9.10 -28.59 -21.71
C GLU A 572 9.47 -29.06 -20.29
N ARG A 573 8.43 -29.19 -19.48
CA ARG A 573 8.47 -29.66 -18.08
C ARG A 573 7.23 -30.51 -17.87
N LEU A 574 7.41 -31.81 -17.68
CA LEU A 574 6.32 -32.77 -17.49
C LEU A 574 6.55 -33.64 -16.26
N LEU A 575 5.46 -33.95 -15.55
CA LEU A 575 5.45 -34.85 -14.41
C LEU A 575 4.52 -36.04 -14.70
N VAL A 576 4.96 -37.24 -14.34
CA VAL A 576 4.33 -38.52 -14.68
C VAL A 576 3.91 -39.21 -13.39
N TYR A 577 2.61 -39.48 -13.24
CA TYR A 577 1.99 -40.05 -12.04
C TYR A 577 1.29 -41.38 -12.36
N GLU A 578 1.00 -42.17 -11.34
CA GLU A 578 0.15 -43.36 -11.47
C GLU A 578 -1.28 -43.00 -11.92
N TYR A 579 -1.88 -43.75 -12.85
CA TYR A 579 -3.24 -43.48 -13.32
C TYR A 579 -4.32 -43.93 -12.32
N MET A 580 -5.08 -42.97 -11.78
CA MET A 580 -6.21 -43.22 -10.88
C MET A 580 -7.45 -43.73 -11.61
N LYS A 581 -7.43 -45.02 -11.99
CA LYS A 581 -8.49 -45.72 -12.74
C LYS A 581 -9.92 -45.63 -12.19
N ASN A 582 -10.09 -45.25 -10.91
CA ASN A 582 -11.40 -45.15 -10.26
C ASN A 582 -12.03 -43.74 -10.33
N GLY A 583 -11.37 -42.73 -10.92
CA GLY A 583 -11.88 -41.34 -10.95
C GLY A 583 -11.77 -40.60 -9.61
N ALA A 584 -12.31 -39.38 -9.54
CA ALA A 584 -12.23 -38.53 -8.35
C ALA A 584 -13.44 -38.74 -7.41
N ILE A 585 -13.26 -38.51 -6.10
CA ILE A 585 -14.35 -38.67 -5.12
C ILE A 585 -15.55 -37.74 -5.41
N TYR A 586 -15.31 -36.59 -6.05
CA TYR A 586 -16.35 -35.69 -6.54
C TYR A 586 -17.32 -36.39 -7.49
N ASP A 587 -16.81 -37.20 -8.43
CA ASP A 587 -17.61 -37.92 -9.41
C ASP A 587 -18.53 -38.94 -8.73
N HIS A 588 -18.01 -39.66 -7.72
CA HIS A 588 -18.77 -40.63 -6.92
C HIS A 588 -19.85 -39.99 -6.03
N ILE A 589 -19.66 -38.75 -5.61
CA ILE A 589 -20.62 -38.00 -4.78
C ILE A 589 -21.70 -37.34 -5.65
N HIS A 590 -21.34 -36.81 -6.82
CA HIS A 590 -22.22 -35.97 -7.64
C HIS A 590 -22.75 -36.63 -8.92
N SER A 591 -22.37 -37.88 -9.26
CA SER A 591 -22.93 -38.57 -10.42
C SER A 591 -24.45 -38.77 -10.26
N LYS A 592 -25.24 -38.04 -11.06
CA LYS A 592 -26.70 -38.22 -11.17
C LYS A 592 -27.09 -39.54 -11.85
N SER A 593 -26.12 -40.27 -12.40
CA SER A 593 -26.29 -41.54 -13.11
C SER A 593 -25.29 -42.58 -12.61
N ASN A 594 -25.72 -43.43 -11.68
CA ASN A 594 -25.16 -44.76 -11.49
C ASN A 594 -26.30 -45.71 -11.11
N VAL A 595 -26.48 -46.75 -11.94
CA VAL A 595 -27.61 -47.69 -11.86
C VAL A 595 -27.30 -48.84 -10.90
N ASP A 596 -26.02 -49.15 -10.72
CA ASP A 596 -25.53 -50.31 -9.96
C ASP A 596 -25.54 -50.05 -8.44
N LYS A 597 -26.70 -50.35 -7.82
CA LYS A 597 -26.97 -50.14 -6.39
C LYS A 597 -26.14 -51.03 -5.44
N ASP A 598 -25.49 -52.07 -5.95
CA ASP A 598 -24.94 -53.17 -5.14
C ASP A 598 -23.42 -53.08 -4.90
N SER A 599 -22.80 -51.95 -5.24
CA SER A 599 -21.48 -51.60 -4.71
C SER A 599 -21.55 -51.45 -3.18
N SER A 600 -20.93 -52.38 -2.45
CA SER A 600 -20.87 -52.38 -0.98
C SER A 600 -20.25 -51.10 -0.40
N VAL A 601 -19.29 -50.52 -1.13
CA VAL A 601 -18.66 -49.24 -0.81
C VAL A 601 -19.69 -48.10 -0.84
N LEU A 602 -20.52 -48.04 -1.87
CA LEU A 602 -21.59 -47.04 -1.99
C LEU A 602 -22.61 -47.17 -0.85
N ASN A 603 -22.99 -48.37 -0.41
CA ASN A 603 -23.96 -48.50 0.68
C ASN A 603 -23.39 -48.08 2.05
N SER A 604 -22.10 -48.32 2.34
CA SER A 604 -21.46 -47.74 3.53
C SER A 604 -21.35 -46.22 3.41
N TRP A 605 -20.90 -45.70 2.26
CA TRP A 605 -20.64 -44.27 2.08
C TRP A 605 -21.93 -43.44 2.03
N LYS A 606 -22.99 -43.95 1.39
CA LYS A 606 -24.33 -43.34 1.33
C LYS A 606 -25.00 -43.25 2.69
N MET A 607 -24.75 -44.20 3.60
CA MET A 607 -25.19 -44.08 5.00
C MET A 607 -24.36 -43.07 5.80
N ARG A 608 -23.06 -42.92 5.53
CA ARG A 608 -22.23 -41.84 6.12
C ARG A 608 -22.68 -40.47 5.63
N ILE A 609 -22.91 -40.30 4.32
CA ILE A 609 -23.48 -39.08 3.72
C ILE A 609 -24.85 -38.77 4.31
N LYS A 610 -25.74 -39.76 4.49
CA LYS A 610 -27.03 -39.57 5.18
C LYS A 610 -26.91 -39.11 6.65
N ARG A 611 -25.74 -39.25 7.29
CA ARG A 611 -25.45 -38.71 8.63
C ARG A 611 -24.59 -37.43 8.60
N ALA A 612 -24.06 -37.05 7.45
CA ALA A 612 -23.25 -35.84 7.23
C ALA A 612 -24.03 -34.72 6.50
N ILE A 613 -25.30 -34.98 6.17
CA ILE A 613 -26.28 -33.98 5.74
C ILE A 613 -27.01 -33.53 7.01
N PHE A 614 -26.92 -32.24 7.33
CA PHE A 614 -27.66 -31.66 8.44
C PHE A 614 -29.14 -31.56 8.06
N ARG A 615 -30.00 -31.74 9.07
CA ARG A 615 -31.44 -31.47 9.00
C ARG A 615 -31.74 -30.43 10.06
N ASN A 616 -32.40 -29.34 9.69
CA ASN A 616 -32.99 -28.45 10.70
C ASN A 616 -34.09 -29.22 11.44
N GLU A 617 -34.20 -28.99 12.74
CA GLU A 617 -35.29 -29.55 13.56
C GLU A 617 -36.59 -28.74 13.40
N GLU A 618 -36.49 -27.51 12.87
CA GLU A 618 -37.61 -26.57 12.69
C GLU A 618 -38.36 -26.72 11.35
N ASP A 619 -37.79 -27.43 10.36
CA ASP A 619 -38.35 -27.59 9.01
C ASP A 619 -38.30 -29.06 8.55
N GLU A 620 -39.45 -29.65 8.23
CA GLU A 620 -39.54 -31.08 7.84
C GLU A 620 -38.88 -31.37 6.48
N GLY A 621 -37.61 -31.73 6.52
CA GLY A 621 -37.04 -32.75 5.63
C GLY A 621 -36.16 -32.28 4.47
N SER A 622 -35.86 -30.99 4.34
CA SER A 622 -34.87 -30.54 3.36
C SER A 622 -33.43 -30.95 3.77
N PRO A 623 -32.61 -31.51 2.86
CA PRO A 623 -31.23 -31.90 3.17
C PRO A 623 -30.27 -30.70 3.01
N VAL A 624 -29.74 -30.20 4.12
CA VAL A 624 -28.82 -29.04 4.15
C VAL A 624 -27.37 -29.51 4.07
N SER A 625 -26.51 -28.82 3.31
CA SER A 625 -25.08 -29.15 3.29
C SER A 625 -24.36 -28.63 4.54
N VAL A 626 -23.19 -29.22 4.84
CA VAL A 626 -22.35 -28.76 5.96
C VAL A 626 -21.97 -27.27 5.82
N VAL A 627 -21.79 -26.80 4.59
CA VAL A 627 -21.47 -25.39 4.30
C VAL A 627 -22.66 -24.50 4.60
N ASP A 628 -23.84 -24.83 4.06
CA ASP A 628 -25.05 -24.02 4.22
C ASP A 628 -25.54 -23.97 5.68
N PHE A 629 -25.26 -25.02 6.46
CA PHE A 629 -25.54 -25.08 7.90
C PHE A 629 -24.53 -24.28 8.73
N ALA A 630 -23.22 -24.43 8.47
CA ALA A 630 -22.19 -23.86 9.32
C ALA A 630 -21.87 -22.40 9.01
N VAL A 631 -21.84 -22.00 7.73
CA VAL A 631 -21.43 -20.64 7.31
C VAL A 631 -22.25 -19.52 7.99
N PRO A 632 -23.60 -19.57 8.03
CA PRO A 632 -24.39 -18.53 8.69
C PRO A 632 -24.12 -18.45 10.19
N LYS A 633 -23.84 -19.58 10.85
CA LYS A 633 -23.55 -19.67 12.28
C LYS A 633 -22.18 -19.10 12.62
N ILE A 634 -21.15 -19.44 11.84
CA ILE A 634 -19.80 -18.86 11.96
C ILE A 634 -19.86 -17.34 11.77
N MET A 635 -20.57 -16.85 10.74
CA MET A 635 -20.72 -15.42 10.49
C MET A 635 -21.52 -14.66 11.55
N ALA A 636 -22.35 -15.36 12.33
CA ALA A 636 -23.11 -14.80 13.46
C ALA A 636 -22.38 -14.93 14.82
N GLY A 637 -21.22 -15.58 14.86
CA GLY A 637 -20.51 -15.89 16.11
C GLY A 637 -21.10 -17.05 16.92
N GLU A 638 -22.07 -17.79 16.38
CA GLU A 638 -22.76 -18.92 17.04
C GLU A 638 -21.95 -20.22 16.94
N LEU A 639 -20.68 -20.18 17.35
CA LEU A 639 -19.75 -21.30 17.20
C LEU A 639 -20.11 -22.50 18.09
N ASP A 640 -20.71 -22.24 19.25
CA ASP A 640 -21.27 -23.24 20.16
C ASP A 640 -22.26 -24.19 19.47
N LYS A 641 -23.02 -23.67 18.49
CA LYS A 641 -24.07 -24.42 17.76
C LYS A 641 -23.55 -25.25 16.59
N ILE A 642 -22.24 -25.25 16.31
CA ILE A 642 -21.61 -26.11 15.28
C ILE A 642 -20.61 -27.12 15.85
N LEU A 643 -20.24 -27.00 17.13
CA LEU A 643 -19.29 -27.91 17.78
C LEU A 643 -19.95 -29.24 18.18
N ASP A 644 -19.17 -30.33 18.11
CA ASP A 644 -19.64 -31.65 18.51
C ASP A 644 -19.67 -31.73 20.04
N ALA A 645 -20.87 -31.66 20.63
CA ALA A 645 -21.09 -31.66 22.08
C ALA A 645 -20.48 -32.87 22.82
N ARG A 646 -20.05 -33.93 22.11
CA ARG A 646 -19.33 -35.09 22.69
C ARG A 646 -17.85 -34.83 22.96
N VAL A 647 -17.28 -33.74 22.43
CA VAL A 647 -15.88 -33.33 22.61
C VAL A 647 -15.72 -32.44 23.84
N GLY A 648 -16.82 -31.90 24.38
CA GLY A 648 -16.83 -30.89 25.45
C GLY A 648 -16.89 -29.47 24.89
N GLN A 649 -17.03 -28.49 25.78
CA GLN A 649 -16.81 -27.08 25.42
C GLN A 649 -15.32 -26.77 25.49
N PRO A 650 -14.75 -26.03 24.52
CA PRO A 650 -13.33 -25.66 24.54
C PRO A 650 -13.01 -24.75 25.74
N GLY A 651 -11.80 -24.89 26.28
CA GLY A 651 -11.23 -23.97 27.25
C GLY A 651 -11.02 -22.56 26.67
N ILE A 652 -10.74 -21.59 27.53
CA ILE A 652 -10.68 -20.16 27.18
C ILE A 652 -9.70 -19.89 26.02
N ASN A 653 -8.53 -20.56 26.00
CA ASN A 653 -7.54 -20.41 24.93
C ASN A 653 -7.88 -21.26 23.70
N GLU A 654 -8.43 -22.47 23.91
CA GLU A 654 -8.84 -23.36 22.82
C GLU A 654 -9.99 -22.74 21.99
N ALA A 655 -10.83 -21.91 22.60
CA ALA A 655 -11.90 -21.19 21.90
C ALA A 655 -11.36 -20.27 20.79
N GLU A 656 -10.26 -19.55 21.03
CA GLU A 656 -9.61 -18.69 20.02
C GLU A 656 -9.00 -19.51 18.86
N ALA A 657 -8.38 -20.66 19.18
CA ALA A 657 -7.89 -21.59 18.17
C ALA A 657 -9.03 -22.19 17.32
N VAL A 658 -10.14 -22.58 17.95
CA VAL A 658 -11.33 -23.12 17.28
C VAL A 658 -12.03 -22.07 16.42
N GLU A 659 -12.08 -20.81 16.86
CA GLU A 659 -12.58 -19.68 16.08
C GLU A 659 -11.70 -19.41 14.84
N LEU A 660 -10.36 -19.41 14.99
CA LEU A 660 -9.43 -19.27 13.87
C LEU A 660 -9.54 -20.41 12.84
N VAL A 661 -9.75 -21.65 13.29
CA VAL A 661 -10.04 -22.79 12.42
C VAL A 661 -11.38 -22.61 11.69
N ALA A 662 -12.42 -22.12 12.37
CA ALA A 662 -13.73 -21.89 11.77
C ALA A 662 -13.74 -20.77 10.72
N TYR A 663 -13.06 -19.65 10.97
CA TYR A 663 -12.86 -18.60 9.95
C TYR A 663 -12.05 -19.13 8.75
N THR A 664 -11.01 -19.93 9.00
CA THR A 664 -10.23 -20.56 7.92
C THR A 664 -11.10 -21.49 7.08
N ALA A 665 -11.99 -22.27 7.70
CA ALA A 665 -12.97 -23.10 7.00
C ALA A 665 -13.98 -22.28 6.18
N LEU A 666 -14.51 -21.19 6.74
CA LEU A 666 -15.42 -20.24 6.06
C LEU A 666 -14.79 -19.70 4.76
N HIS A 667 -13.54 -19.26 4.81
CA HIS A 667 -12.85 -18.76 3.61
C HIS A 667 -12.48 -19.88 2.62
N CYS A 668 -12.18 -21.09 3.08
CA CYS A 668 -11.92 -22.24 2.19
C CYS A 668 -13.11 -22.63 1.32
N VAL A 669 -14.35 -22.40 1.79
CA VAL A 669 -15.58 -22.81 1.09
C VAL A 669 -16.20 -21.72 0.21
N HIS A 670 -15.53 -20.57 0.03
CA HIS A 670 -16.09 -19.43 -0.73
C HIS A 670 -16.46 -19.81 -2.17
N MET A 671 -17.54 -19.24 -2.72
CA MET A 671 -18.03 -19.63 -4.05
C MET A 671 -17.05 -19.25 -5.17
N GLU A 672 -16.41 -18.08 -5.11
CA GLU A 672 -15.35 -17.73 -6.05
C GLU A 672 -13.99 -18.31 -5.62
N GLY A 673 -13.38 -19.13 -6.49
CA GLY A 673 -12.07 -19.74 -6.25
C GLY A 673 -10.88 -18.76 -6.18
N LYS A 674 -11.10 -17.45 -6.32
CA LYS A 674 -10.10 -16.39 -6.11
C LYS A 674 -10.08 -15.84 -4.69
N GLU A 675 -11.18 -15.99 -3.96
CA GLU A 675 -11.38 -15.48 -2.60
C GLU A 675 -11.11 -16.56 -1.54
N ARG A 676 -10.81 -17.79 -1.99
CA ARG A 676 -10.29 -18.86 -1.15
C ARG A 676 -8.82 -18.61 -0.84
N PRO A 677 -8.37 -18.83 0.40
CA PRO A 677 -6.97 -18.71 0.79
C PRO A 677 -6.10 -19.73 0.05
N SER A 678 -4.82 -19.43 -0.12
CA SER A 678 -3.88 -20.42 -0.66
C SER A 678 -3.57 -21.49 0.39
N MET A 679 -3.03 -22.64 -0.04
CA MET A 679 -2.60 -23.66 0.92
C MET A 679 -1.48 -23.18 1.86
N ILE A 680 -0.75 -22.12 1.51
CA ILE A 680 0.25 -21.52 2.41
C ILE A 680 -0.45 -20.77 3.55
N ASP A 681 -1.47 -19.97 3.23
CA ASP A 681 -2.25 -19.23 4.23
C ASP A 681 -3.07 -20.18 5.12
N ILE A 682 -3.63 -21.24 4.53
CA ILE A 682 -4.35 -22.29 5.28
C ILE A 682 -3.40 -23.00 6.27
N VAL A 683 -2.19 -23.37 5.83
CA VAL A 683 -1.19 -23.98 6.73
C VAL A 683 -0.78 -23.00 7.82
N ALA A 684 -0.46 -21.75 7.49
CA ALA A 684 -0.06 -20.74 8.49
C ALA A 684 -1.17 -20.47 9.53
N ASN A 685 -2.44 -20.44 9.13
CA ASN A 685 -3.56 -20.30 10.06
C ASN A 685 -3.73 -21.53 10.97
N LEU A 686 -3.55 -22.75 10.43
CA LEU A 686 -3.65 -23.98 11.21
C LEU A 686 -2.45 -24.18 12.16
N GLU A 687 -1.25 -23.79 11.75
CA GLU A 687 -0.06 -23.74 12.61
C GLU A 687 -0.22 -22.70 13.73
N SER A 688 -0.82 -21.54 13.42
CA SER A 688 -1.16 -20.52 14.43
C SER A 688 -2.21 -21.03 15.43
N ALA A 689 -3.26 -21.69 14.97
CA ALA A 689 -4.28 -22.29 15.84
C ALA A 689 -3.70 -23.40 16.73
N LEU A 690 -2.77 -24.21 16.21
CA LEU A 690 -2.07 -25.23 16.99
C LEU A 690 -1.18 -24.60 18.07
N ALA A 691 -0.44 -23.53 17.76
CA ALA A 691 0.42 -22.84 18.71
C ALA A 691 -0.38 -22.26 19.91
N ILE A 692 -1.58 -21.70 19.66
CA ILE A 692 -2.49 -21.21 20.71
C ILE A 692 -2.91 -22.34 21.67
N CYS A 693 -3.08 -23.56 21.17
CA CYS A 693 -3.35 -24.73 22.02
C CYS A 693 -2.09 -25.20 22.76
N ASP A 694 -0.94 -25.31 22.09
CA ASP A 694 0.30 -25.85 22.67
C ASP A 694 0.84 -25.00 23.83
N GLU A 695 0.67 -23.67 23.81
CA GLU A 695 1.05 -22.80 24.94
C GLU A 695 0.28 -23.13 26.24
N SER A 696 -0.92 -23.73 26.15
CA SER A 696 -1.70 -24.14 27.33
C SER A 696 -1.13 -25.35 28.08
N HIS A 697 -0.37 -26.21 27.40
CA HIS A 697 0.24 -27.40 28.01
C HIS A 697 1.62 -27.13 28.65
N GLY A 698 2.07 -25.87 28.66
CA GLY A 698 3.37 -25.45 29.21
C GLY A 698 3.61 -25.66 30.71
N SER A 699 2.64 -26.18 31.48
CA SER A 699 2.91 -26.59 32.88
C SER A 699 2.01 -27.71 33.43
N ILE A 700 2.50 -28.95 33.37
CA ILE A 700 2.41 -29.94 34.46
C ILE A 700 3.56 -30.95 34.29
N SER A 701 4.35 -31.14 35.36
CA SER A 701 5.41 -32.14 35.42
C SER A 701 4.85 -33.54 35.69
N SER A 702 5.57 -34.58 35.28
CA SER A 702 5.21 -35.99 35.49
C SER A 702 4.75 -36.29 36.92
N ALA A 703 3.48 -36.66 37.07
CA ALA A 703 2.92 -37.26 38.27
C ALA A 703 2.27 -38.61 37.93
N THR A 704 2.88 -39.69 38.41
CA THR A 704 2.40 -41.06 38.18
C THR A 704 1.02 -41.27 38.78
N PHE A 705 0.03 -41.65 37.98
CA PHE A 705 -1.22 -42.25 38.47
C PHE A 705 -1.35 -43.69 38.00
N SER A 706 -1.62 -44.57 38.96
CA SER A 706 -1.70 -46.01 38.73
C SER A 706 -3.01 -46.39 38.06
N ILE A 707 -2.94 -47.36 37.13
CA ILE A 707 -4.11 -48.20 36.84
C ILE A 707 -4.51 -48.89 38.15
N ARG A 708 -5.80 -48.87 38.47
CA ARG A 708 -6.41 -49.86 39.37
C ARG A 708 -7.82 -50.16 38.87
N SER A 709 -8.13 -51.45 38.75
CA SER A 709 -9.39 -51.94 38.20
C SER A 709 -10.55 -51.78 39.17
N GLU A 710 -11.73 -51.52 38.62
CA GLU A 710 -12.93 -52.37 38.76
C GLU A 710 -13.67 -52.40 37.41
#